data_AF-A0A928KBX5-F1
#
_entry.id   AF-A0A928KBX5-F1
#
_cell.length_a   1.000
_cell.length_b   1.000
_cell.length_c   1.000
_cell.angle_alpha   90.00
_cell.angle_beta   90.00
_cell.angle_gamma   90.00
#
_symmetry.space_group_name_H-M   'P 1'
#
loop_
_entity.id
_entity.type
_entity.pdbx_description
1 polymer ?
#
loop_
_entity_poly.entity_id
_entity_poly.type
_entity_poly.pdbx_seq_one_letter_code
_entity_poly.pdbx_strand_id
1 'polypeptide(L)'
;MKNKFTARLCVVMSLVLVISCFAACSIKDNNDTTTTTLAPNDSWESGTGYEKVVISQAELVGLVKDALGDDMPENFVGDLNTLTPEQLEKVEEHAKDEGLTVEKDDNGDTVIKKEEVPTTQASKDEIEDLFNKVSVKDPSNLSKEEIEDLSQAAKDEGLIIETKPNGEVVVVKPVTTTRIITQATKPSSTKREERTTKNQTPLTTSVYIPEHITAGPTNAPIEFNVSALSDGWITNYGNGKHTVLVDNTTTSDGGTVSAGIMATDKGSSGVIVKFDKKGNQKWSKTLSGNALVSFEEVAELTDGSIIVVGSTLATDIATPDQYKSKTTVEGIIVKYSAKGEQQWVKILGGTGGDMIYAVEPTSDGGFVAGGKTNSADGDFSGLSSHQTKAFLCKFNSNGNLSWKTDLGGTIHCAVVGIAVNPKGDIFVTMENNNKDGDFASLEGVNNGKRTAVVAKYTSGGDLAWVNSIYETGLVNMPAITFSSDGGCVVAGQYSVSAKEGNKGTFKSIYNGGTAGTYDGIIVKYNADGSRGWICPLIGFESDFITDITNISNGYAVSGYSASNTRDFQGMGMGDYDSYIYTVDIYGKTTKLHSYGGSSADNARAVCSDGERLYVCGSTNSTDGAFAGLTPAPNSDNAAGVIRCYALS
;
A
#
# COMPACT_ATOMS: atom_id res chain seq x y z
N MET A 1 12.35 -34.22 -32.80
CA MET A 1 11.09 -34.69 -33.41
C MET A 1 10.07 -33.57 -33.34
N LYS A 2 9.48 -33.23 -34.50
CA LYS A 2 8.52 -32.15 -34.69
C LYS A 2 7.20 -32.53 -34.03
N ASN A 3 6.76 -31.82 -33.00
CA ASN A 3 5.35 -31.86 -32.65
C ASN A 3 4.87 -30.46 -32.25
N LYS A 4 4.09 -29.83 -33.15
CA LYS A 4 3.42 -28.54 -32.92
C LYS A 4 2.46 -28.58 -31.73
N PHE A 5 2.14 -29.78 -31.23
CA PHE A 5 1.28 -30.01 -30.08
C PHE A 5 1.97 -29.69 -28.74
N THR A 6 3.27 -29.98 -28.59
CA THR A 6 4.02 -29.69 -27.35
C THR A 6 4.28 -28.19 -27.20
N ALA A 7 4.53 -27.49 -28.30
CA ALA A 7 4.68 -26.03 -28.30
C ALA A 7 3.38 -25.32 -27.89
N ARG A 8 2.22 -25.78 -28.38
CA ARG A 8 0.92 -25.22 -27.99
C ARG A 8 0.57 -25.51 -26.53
N LEU A 9 0.93 -26.68 -26.00
CA LEU A 9 0.71 -27.02 -24.60
C LEU A 9 1.62 -26.20 -23.66
N CYS A 10 2.86 -25.92 -24.06
CA CYS A 10 3.74 -24.98 -23.33
C CYS A 10 3.23 -23.54 -23.40
N VAL A 11 2.67 -23.09 -24.53
CA VAL A 11 2.07 -21.74 -24.67
C VAL A 11 0.85 -21.59 -23.76
N VAL A 12 -0.03 -22.60 -23.67
CA VAL A 12 -1.19 -22.57 -22.76
C VAL A 12 -0.75 -22.70 -21.30
N MET A 13 0.21 -23.58 -20.95
CA MET A 13 0.70 -23.66 -19.57
C MET A 13 1.53 -22.46 -19.14
N SER A 14 2.22 -21.76 -20.05
CA SER A 14 3.00 -20.55 -19.73
C SER A 14 2.11 -19.32 -19.60
N LEU A 15 1.07 -19.22 -20.44
CA LEU A 15 0.00 -18.23 -20.27
C LEU A 15 -0.74 -18.49 -18.96
N VAL A 16 -1.02 -19.76 -18.63
CA VAL A 16 -1.54 -20.15 -17.32
C VAL A 16 -0.51 -19.91 -16.22
N LEU A 17 0.82 -19.97 -16.40
CA LEU A 17 1.81 -19.69 -15.34
C LEU A 17 1.97 -18.19 -15.03
N VAL A 18 1.85 -17.33 -16.05
CA VAL A 18 1.80 -15.86 -15.88
C VAL A 18 0.43 -15.44 -15.33
N ILE A 19 -0.65 -16.13 -15.69
CA ILE A 19 -2.00 -15.92 -15.13
C ILE A 19 -2.17 -16.58 -13.74
N SER A 20 -1.49 -17.69 -13.44
CA SER A 20 -1.64 -18.49 -12.21
C SER A 20 -0.69 -18.10 -11.08
N CYS A 21 0.16 -17.09 -11.28
CA CYS A 21 0.67 -16.35 -10.13
C CYS A 21 -0.45 -15.56 -9.42
N PHE A 22 -1.63 -15.37 -10.07
CA PHE A 22 -2.79 -14.70 -9.47
C PHE A 22 -4.13 -15.45 -9.63
N ALA A 23 -4.14 -16.68 -10.13
CA ALA A 23 -5.36 -17.49 -10.27
C ALA A 23 -5.13 -18.93 -9.81
N ALA A 24 -5.57 -19.25 -8.59
CA ALA A 24 -5.71 -20.64 -8.13
C ALA A 24 -6.92 -20.84 -7.21
N CYS A 25 -7.98 -21.36 -7.85
CA CYS A 25 -8.97 -22.33 -7.37
C CYS A 25 -9.95 -21.97 -6.24
N SER A 26 -11.18 -21.67 -6.68
CA SER A 26 -12.44 -22.01 -6.00
C SER A 26 -12.50 -23.51 -5.67
N ILE A 27 -12.62 -23.84 -4.39
CA ILE A 27 -13.15 -25.12 -3.92
C ILE A 27 -14.41 -24.79 -3.12
N LYS A 28 -15.58 -25.07 -3.70
CA LYS A 28 -16.83 -25.17 -2.94
C LYS A 28 -16.77 -26.41 -2.07
N ASP A 29 -16.76 -26.23 -0.74
CA ASP A 29 -17.21 -27.26 0.18
C ASP A 29 -18.08 -26.66 1.29
N ASN A 30 -19.20 -27.33 1.52
CA ASN A 30 -20.34 -26.90 2.33
C ASN A 30 -20.11 -27.02 3.84
N ASN A 31 -20.87 -26.17 4.56
CA ASN A 31 -21.32 -26.29 5.94
C ASN A 31 -20.28 -26.11 7.05
N ASP A 32 -20.16 -24.87 7.54
CA ASP A 32 -20.32 -24.61 8.97
C ASP A 32 -20.78 -23.16 9.20
N THR A 33 -22.05 -22.97 9.52
CA THR A 33 -22.65 -21.65 9.77
C THR A 33 -22.57 -21.33 11.26
N THR A 34 -21.58 -20.53 11.64
CA THR A 34 -21.69 -19.62 12.80
C THR A 34 -21.13 -18.25 12.40
N THR A 35 -21.93 -17.50 11.64
CA THR A 35 -21.61 -16.14 11.21
C THR A 35 -21.86 -15.18 12.37
N THR A 36 -20.80 -14.71 13.02
CA THR A 36 -20.83 -13.41 13.71
C THR A 36 -20.85 -12.33 12.63
N THR A 37 -21.99 -11.66 12.50
CA THR A 37 -22.23 -10.57 11.55
C THR A 37 -21.44 -9.33 11.96
N LEU A 38 -20.50 -8.87 11.13
CA LEU A 38 -19.99 -7.49 11.19
C LEU A 38 -20.67 -6.67 10.09
N ALA A 39 -21.10 -5.46 10.45
CA ALA A 39 -21.71 -4.49 9.55
C ALA A 39 -20.67 -3.88 8.57
N PRO A 40 -21.11 -3.33 7.42
CA PRO A 40 -20.25 -2.59 6.49
C PRO A 40 -19.67 -1.36 7.20
N ASN A 41 -18.34 -1.22 7.23
CA ASN A 41 -17.62 -0.07 7.78
C ASN A 41 -18.15 0.54 9.10
N ASP A 42 -18.74 -0.28 9.98
CA ASP A 42 -18.74 0.06 11.41
C ASP A 42 -17.32 -0.24 11.90
N SER A 43 -16.51 0.80 12.03
CA SER A 43 -15.26 0.76 12.79
C SER A 43 -15.58 0.31 14.22
N TRP A 44 -15.29 -0.94 14.57
CA TRP A 44 -15.60 -1.45 15.90
C TRP A 44 -14.61 -0.94 16.94
N GLU A 45 -15.21 -0.31 17.95
CA GLU A 45 -14.67 0.12 19.22
C GLU A 45 -13.78 -0.95 19.86
N SER A 46 -12.56 -0.58 20.25
CA SER A 46 -11.98 -1.16 21.46
C SER A 46 -11.18 -0.11 22.20
N GLY A 47 -11.53 0.05 23.48
CA GLY A 47 -11.07 1.14 24.32
C GLY A 47 -9.57 1.09 24.61
N THR A 48 -8.85 2.04 24.05
CA THR A 48 -7.79 2.78 24.74
C THR A 48 -7.90 4.25 24.32
N GLY A 49 -8.87 4.96 24.90
CA GLY A 49 -8.90 6.42 24.79
C GLY A 49 -7.75 7.00 25.60
N TYR A 50 -7.07 8.01 25.06
CA TYR A 50 -6.34 8.96 25.89
C TYR A 50 -7.32 9.48 26.95
N GLU A 51 -6.85 9.67 28.19
CA GLU A 51 -7.72 10.21 29.22
C GLU A 51 -8.11 11.61 28.76
N LYS A 52 -9.40 11.80 28.45
CA LYS A 52 -9.90 13.09 28.01
C LYS A 52 -9.78 14.04 29.19
N VAL A 53 -8.96 15.07 29.05
CA VAL A 53 -8.73 16.05 30.12
C VAL A 53 -9.69 17.19 29.91
N VAL A 54 -10.33 17.63 31.00
CA VAL A 54 -11.16 18.83 31.00
C VAL A 54 -10.29 19.98 30.49
N ILE A 55 -10.75 20.66 29.44
CA ILE A 55 -10.01 21.82 28.92
C ILE A 55 -9.82 22.84 30.05
N SER A 56 -8.68 23.50 30.09
CA SER A 56 -8.39 24.46 31.15
C SER A 56 -9.40 25.59 31.15
N GLN A 57 -9.54 26.27 32.29
CA GLN A 57 -10.47 27.39 32.43
C GLN A 57 -10.21 28.51 31.38
N ALA A 58 -8.96 28.73 30.98
CA ALA A 58 -8.61 29.70 29.96
C ALA A 58 -9.03 29.25 28.54
N GLU A 59 -8.84 27.97 28.23
CA GLU A 59 -9.29 27.37 26.96
C GLU A 59 -10.80 27.37 26.86
N LEU A 60 -11.49 27.07 27.96
CA LEU A 60 -12.96 27.12 28.03
C LEU A 60 -13.48 28.55 27.83
N VAL A 61 -12.83 29.55 28.40
CA VAL A 61 -13.18 30.97 28.19
C VAL A 61 -12.95 31.38 26.73
N GLY A 62 -11.87 30.90 26.09
CA GLY A 62 -11.61 31.11 24.66
C GLY A 62 -12.71 30.49 23.78
N LEU A 63 -12.98 29.20 23.98
CA LEU A 63 -14.00 28.45 23.25
C LEU A 63 -15.40 29.08 23.35
N VAL A 64 -15.78 29.53 24.55
CA VAL A 64 -17.07 30.21 24.78
C VAL A 64 -17.12 31.57 24.09
N LYS A 65 -15.99 32.28 24.07
CA LYS A 65 -15.89 33.56 23.35
C LYS A 65 -16.01 33.37 21.84
N ASP A 66 -15.39 32.33 21.30
CA ASP A 66 -15.44 32.04 19.86
C ASP A 66 -16.83 31.57 19.44
N ALA A 67 -17.49 30.76 20.28
CA ALA A 67 -18.85 30.29 20.04
C ALA A 67 -19.94 31.39 20.16
N LEU A 68 -19.77 32.34 21.10
CA LEU A 68 -20.82 33.31 21.44
C LEU A 68 -20.52 34.74 20.96
N GLY A 69 -19.26 35.10 20.69
CA GLY A 69 -18.88 36.45 20.29
C GLY A 69 -19.38 37.51 21.28
N ASP A 70 -20.19 38.45 20.78
CA ASP A 70 -20.81 39.53 21.58
C ASP A 70 -21.91 39.02 22.55
N ASP A 71 -22.41 37.80 22.36
CA ASP A 71 -23.43 37.17 23.23
C ASP A 71 -22.82 36.51 24.49
N MET A 72 -21.50 36.63 24.70
CA MET A 72 -20.81 36.09 25.88
C MET A 72 -21.13 36.92 27.14
N PRO A 73 -21.44 36.30 28.30
CA PRO A 73 -21.65 37.03 29.54
C PRO A 73 -20.40 37.81 29.98
N GLU A 74 -20.56 39.10 30.34
CA GLU A 74 -19.44 40.02 30.68
C GLU A 74 -18.51 39.52 31.79
N ASN A 75 -18.99 38.63 32.67
CA ASN A 75 -18.22 38.06 33.79
C ASN A 75 -18.09 36.53 33.71
N PHE A 76 -18.10 35.94 32.51
CA PHE A 76 -17.93 34.50 32.36
C PHE A 76 -16.51 34.10 32.80
N VAL A 77 -16.43 33.27 33.84
CA VAL A 77 -15.18 32.79 34.44
C VAL A 77 -14.95 31.30 34.16
N GLY A 78 -15.50 30.74 33.09
CA GLY A 78 -15.30 29.33 32.76
C GLY A 78 -16.21 28.37 33.54
N ASP A 79 -17.42 28.81 33.91
CA ASP A 79 -18.45 27.96 34.50
C ASP A 79 -19.64 27.87 33.53
N LEU A 80 -19.74 26.76 32.80
CA LEU A 80 -20.77 26.54 31.78
C LEU A 80 -22.19 26.55 32.35
N ASN A 81 -22.37 26.29 33.65
CA ASN A 81 -23.68 26.35 34.31
C ASN A 81 -24.23 27.77 34.43
N THR A 82 -23.40 28.79 34.17
CA THR A 82 -23.82 30.19 34.14
C THR A 82 -24.41 30.62 32.78
N LEU A 83 -24.31 29.77 31.75
CA LEU A 83 -24.87 30.03 30.43
C LEU A 83 -26.36 29.69 30.39
N THR A 84 -27.12 30.43 29.56
CA THR A 84 -28.49 30.02 29.21
C THR A 84 -28.48 28.74 28.37
N PRO A 85 -29.58 27.97 28.32
CA PRO A 85 -29.65 26.74 27.52
C PRO A 85 -29.28 26.95 26.04
N GLU A 86 -29.71 28.07 25.45
CA GLU A 86 -29.43 28.41 24.04
C GLU A 86 -27.94 28.77 23.82
N GLN A 87 -27.30 29.44 24.77
CA GLN A 87 -25.86 29.72 24.72
C GLN A 87 -25.04 28.44 24.93
N LEU A 88 -25.46 27.57 25.85
CA LEU A 88 -24.79 26.31 26.12
C LEU A 88 -24.83 25.40 24.89
N GLU A 89 -25.98 25.31 24.20
CA GLU A 89 -26.13 24.53 22.97
C GLU A 89 -25.17 25.01 21.87
N LYS A 90 -25.06 26.33 21.65
CA LYS A 90 -24.08 26.90 20.69
C LYS A 90 -22.64 26.57 21.05
N VAL A 91 -22.29 26.62 22.34
CA VAL A 91 -20.94 26.27 22.82
C VAL A 91 -20.67 24.78 22.64
N GLU A 92 -21.66 23.92 22.88
CA GLU A 92 -21.54 22.46 22.70
C GLU A 92 -21.42 22.06 21.21
N GLU A 93 -22.12 22.73 20.31
CA GLU A 93 -21.96 22.55 18.86
C GLU A 93 -20.58 23.00 18.39
N HIS A 94 -20.16 24.21 18.77
CA HIS A 94 -18.85 24.74 18.39
C HIS A 94 -17.70 23.89 18.94
N ALA A 95 -17.82 23.36 20.17
CA ALA A 95 -16.85 22.43 20.74
C ALA A 95 -16.70 21.15 19.91
N LYS A 96 -17.80 20.60 19.39
CA LYS A 96 -17.77 19.40 18.53
C LYS A 96 -17.17 19.70 17.16
N ASP A 97 -17.43 20.88 16.61
CA ASP A 97 -16.83 21.34 15.34
C ASP A 97 -15.31 21.49 15.47
N GLU A 98 -14.81 21.91 16.64
CA GLU A 98 -13.38 21.96 16.99
C GLU A 98 -12.78 20.61 17.41
N GLY A 99 -13.54 19.50 17.28
CA GLY A 99 -13.09 18.15 17.60
C GLY A 99 -12.95 17.84 19.10
N LEU A 100 -13.51 18.68 19.97
CA LEU A 100 -13.56 18.45 21.41
C LEU A 100 -14.73 17.53 21.78
N THR A 101 -14.60 16.82 22.91
CA THR A 101 -15.71 16.01 23.41
C THR A 101 -16.55 16.80 24.41
N VAL A 102 -17.86 16.77 24.20
CA VAL A 102 -18.86 17.27 25.15
C VAL A 102 -19.49 16.08 25.89
N GLU A 103 -19.39 16.07 27.22
CA GLU A 103 -19.94 15.01 28.08
C GLU A 103 -20.74 15.64 29.24
N LYS A 104 -21.54 14.82 29.94
CA LYS A 104 -22.15 15.20 31.22
C LYS A 104 -21.36 14.57 32.36
N ASP A 105 -21.07 15.33 33.41
CA ASP A 105 -20.46 14.78 34.63
C ASP A 105 -21.49 14.03 35.50
N ASP A 106 -21.04 13.49 36.63
CA ASP A 106 -21.88 12.76 37.58
C ASP A 106 -23.02 13.61 38.17
N ASN A 107 -22.95 14.94 38.07
CA ASN A 107 -23.97 15.88 38.52
C ASN A 107 -24.93 16.30 37.38
N GLY A 108 -24.67 15.89 36.15
CA GLY A 108 -25.44 16.27 34.96
C GLY A 108 -24.99 17.59 34.32
N ASP A 109 -23.85 18.13 34.73
CA ASP A 109 -23.29 19.37 34.20
C ASP A 109 -22.47 19.10 32.94
N THR A 110 -22.48 20.03 31.98
CA THR A 110 -21.68 19.90 30.76
C THR A 110 -20.19 20.05 31.07
N VAL A 111 -19.40 19.10 30.60
CA VAL A 111 -17.94 19.14 30.66
C VAL A 111 -17.37 18.97 29.26
N ILE A 112 -16.48 19.88 28.86
CA ILE A 112 -15.79 19.84 27.57
C ILE A 112 -14.36 19.34 27.80
N LYS A 113 -13.95 18.34 27.03
CA LYS A 113 -12.67 17.66 27.19
C LYS A 113 -11.91 17.57 25.87
N LYS A 114 -10.58 17.63 25.95
CA LYS A 114 -9.66 17.39 24.84
C LYS A 114 -8.89 16.09 25.07
N GLU A 115 -8.45 15.44 23.99
CA GLU A 115 -7.54 14.29 24.09
C GLU A 115 -6.15 14.77 24.53
N GLU A 116 -5.57 14.15 25.56
CA GLU A 116 -4.20 14.44 25.98
C GLU A 116 -3.22 13.55 25.22
N VAL A 117 -2.58 14.10 24.20
CA VAL A 117 -1.49 13.44 23.47
C VAL A 117 -0.18 13.73 24.22
N PRO A 118 0.57 12.72 24.72
CA PRO A 118 1.86 12.97 25.33
C PRO A 118 2.77 13.67 24.33
N THR A 119 3.55 14.68 24.75
CA THR A 119 4.45 15.42 23.86
C THR A 119 5.91 15.39 24.34
N THR A 120 6.85 15.46 23.40
CA THR A 120 8.30 15.58 23.65
C THR A 120 8.81 16.78 22.89
N GLN A 121 9.90 17.39 23.35
CA GLN A 121 10.44 18.59 22.73
C GLN A 121 10.85 18.31 21.28
N ALA A 122 10.47 19.21 20.36
CA ALA A 122 10.97 19.18 19.00
C ALA A 122 12.49 19.40 19.00
N SER A 123 13.18 18.79 18.03
CA SER A 123 14.61 18.98 17.86
C SER A 123 14.93 20.42 17.48
N LYS A 124 16.18 20.82 17.73
CA LYS A 124 16.64 22.18 17.45
C LYS A 124 16.47 22.55 15.96
N ASP A 125 16.70 21.59 15.06
CA ASP A 125 16.60 21.80 13.61
C ASP A 125 15.13 21.97 13.17
N GLU A 126 14.21 21.17 13.73
CA GLU A 126 12.76 21.30 13.51
C GLU A 126 12.25 22.68 13.99
N ILE A 127 12.76 23.14 15.13
CA ILE A 127 12.44 24.44 15.71
C ILE A 127 12.98 25.58 14.83
N GLU A 128 14.24 25.50 14.39
CA GLU A 128 14.85 26.51 13.53
C GLU A 128 14.15 26.59 12.16
N ASP A 129 13.78 25.47 11.55
CA ASP A 129 13.03 25.43 10.29
C ASP A 129 11.65 26.08 10.43
N LEU A 130 10.93 25.76 11.51
CA LEU A 130 9.62 26.33 11.80
C LEU A 130 9.68 27.85 12.01
N PHE A 131 10.65 28.34 12.79
CA PHE A 131 10.81 29.79 13.01
C PHE A 131 11.24 30.54 11.74
N ASN A 132 12.04 29.91 10.87
CA ASN A 132 12.42 30.50 9.59
C ASN A 132 11.23 30.63 8.64
N LYS A 133 10.31 29.67 8.61
CA LYS A 133 9.10 29.71 7.78
C LYS A 133 8.19 30.90 8.11
N VAL A 134 8.09 31.23 9.40
CA VAL A 134 7.23 32.32 9.89
C VAL A 134 7.99 33.66 10.01
N SER A 135 9.28 33.70 9.64
CA SER A 135 10.12 34.90 9.71
C SER A 135 10.18 35.56 11.10
N VAL A 136 10.16 34.74 12.15
CA VAL A 136 10.18 35.21 13.55
C VAL A 136 11.53 35.86 13.86
N LYS A 137 11.49 37.11 14.36
CA LYS A 137 12.70 37.91 14.64
C LYS A 137 13.27 37.71 16.04
N ASP A 138 12.43 37.40 17.02
CA ASP A 138 12.83 37.16 18.41
C ASP A 138 11.99 36.04 19.04
N PRO A 139 12.50 34.80 19.06
CA PRO A 139 11.81 33.65 19.67
C PRO A 139 11.55 33.80 21.18
N SER A 140 12.22 34.74 21.85
CA SER A 140 12.07 34.96 23.30
C SER A 140 10.90 35.87 23.66
N ASN A 141 10.25 36.50 22.67
CA ASN A 141 9.16 37.44 22.88
C ASN A 141 8.20 37.47 21.67
N LEU A 142 7.35 36.45 21.56
CA LEU A 142 6.41 36.28 20.46
C LEU A 142 5.11 37.07 20.68
N SER A 143 4.62 37.72 19.63
CA SER A 143 3.27 38.30 19.60
C SER A 143 2.20 37.24 19.38
N LYS A 144 0.93 37.57 19.67
CA LYS A 144 -0.21 36.65 19.45
C LYS A 144 -0.35 36.21 17.99
N GLU A 145 -0.13 37.14 17.06
CA GLU A 145 -0.19 36.90 15.61
C GLU A 145 0.93 35.94 15.17
N GLU A 146 2.16 36.13 15.68
CA GLU A 146 3.27 35.22 15.41
C GLU A 146 3.04 33.81 16.00
N ILE A 147 2.37 33.69 17.15
CA ILE A 147 2.02 32.40 17.75
C ILE A 147 0.98 31.66 16.89
N GLU A 148 0.02 32.38 16.31
CA GLU A 148 -1.00 31.81 15.44
C GLU A 148 -0.40 31.32 14.11
N ASP A 149 0.46 32.12 13.49
CA ASP A 149 1.20 31.74 12.29
C ASP A 149 2.14 30.55 12.55
N LEU A 150 2.84 30.53 13.70
CA LEU A 150 3.65 29.39 14.13
C LEU A 150 2.81 28.14 14.37
N SER A 151 1.61 28.29 14.93
CA SER A 151 0.70 27.18 15.18
C SER A 151 0.21 26.56 13.88
N GLN A 152 -0.06 27.39 12.87
CA GLN A 152 -0.46 26.90 11.54
C GLN A 152 0.71 26.21 10.84
N ALA A 153 1.89 26.81 10.83
CA ALA A 153 3.08 26.21 10.24
C ALA A 153 3.53 24.92 10.96
N ALA A 154 3.31 24.83 12.27
CA ALA A 154 3.62 23.63 13.05
C ALA A 154 2.72 22.46 12.67
N LYS A 155 1.43 22.71 12.43
CA LYS A 155 0.47 21.67 11.99
C LYS A 155 0.89 21.03 10.67
N ASP A 156 1.36 21.83 9.72
CA ASP A 156 1.82 21.34 8.41
C ASP A 156 3.06 20.43 8.51
N GLU A 157 3.82 20.54 9.60
CA GLU A 157 5.03 19.75 9.91
C GLU A 157 4.78 18.64 10.97
N GLY A 158 3.54 18.45 11.42
CA GLY A 158 3.21 17.48 12.47
C GLY A 158 3.76 17.83 13.86
N LEU A 159 4.01 19.12 14.11
CA LEU A 159 4.47 19.69 15.38
C LEU A 159 3.32 20.39 16.11
N ILE A 160 3.52 20.66 17.40
CA ILE A 160 2.54 21.32 18.28
C ILE A 160 3.22 22.51 18.96
N ILE A 161 2.54 23.66 18.94
CA ILE A 161 2.93 24.84 19.71
C ILE A 161 2.22 24.78 21.07
N GLU A 162 2.98 24.66 22.16
CA GLU A 162 2.45 24.74 23.52
C GLU A 162 2.88 26.06 24.17
N THR A 163 1.93 26.79 24.75
CA THR A 163 2.23 27.96 25.59
C THR A 163 2.17 27.55 27.05
N LYS A 164 3.32 27.54 27.72
CA LYS A 164 3.40 27.23 29.15
C LYS A 164 2.74 28.33 29.99
N PRO A 165 2.33 28.04 31.24
CA PRO A 165 1.69 29.01 32.13
C PRO A 165 2.50 30.29 32.42
N ASN A 166 3.83 30.25 32.21
CA ASN A 166 4.73 31.39 32.33
C ASN A 166 4.82 32.25 31.06
N GLY A 167 4.06 31.92 30.00
CA GLY A 167 4.08 32.59 28.69
C GLY A 167 5.18 32.10 27.76
N GLU A 168 5.96 31.08 28.14
CA GLU A 168 6.99 30.49 27.30
C GLU A 168 6.36 29.60 26.23
N VAL A 169 6.68 29.87 24.97
CA VAL A 169 6.24 29.04 23.84
C VAL A 169 7.26 27.94 23.61
N VAL A 170 6.82 26.69 23.63
CA VAL A 170 7.63 25.53 23.32
C VAL A 170 7.04 24.79 22.13
N VAL A 171 7.92 24.34 21.24
CA VAL A 171 7.56 23.48 20.13
C VAL A 171 7.79 22.05 20.57
N VAL A 172 6.74 21.25 20.49
CA VAL A 172 6.74 19.85 20.88
C VAL A 172 6.23 19.00 19.74
N LYS A 173 6.47 17.70 19.85
CA LYS A 173 5.94 16.68 18.95
C LYS A 173 5.26 15.59 19.77
N PRO A 174 4.27 14.89 19.23
CA PRO A 174 3.66 13.75 19.91
C PRO A 174 4.73 12.70 20.33
N VAL A 175 4.67 12.22 21.57
CA VAL A 175 5.42 11.03 22.02
C VAL A 175 4.56 9.81 21.79
N THR A 176 4.99 9.00 20.84
CA THR A 176 4.54 7.61 20.76
C THR A 176 5.23 6.84 21.89
N THR A 177 4.56 6.70 23.04
CA THR A 177 5.06 5.84 24.14
C THR A 177 4.00 4.82 24.55
N THR A 178 4.25 3.56 24.23
CA THR A 178 3.52 2.42 24.80
C THR A 178 3.88 2.29 26.28
N ARG A 179 2.95 2.65 27.19
CA ARG A 179 3.14 2.42 28.63
C ARG A 179 2.24 1.29 29.12
N ILE A 180 2.85 0.21 29.59
CA ILE A 180 2.17 -0.92 30.23
C ILE A 180 1.84 -0.54 31.68
N ILE A 181 0.55 -0.53 32.04
CA ILE A 181 0.10 -0.53 33.44
C ILE A 181 -0.61 -1.86 33.70
N THR A 182 0.02 -2.71 34.51
CA THR A 182 -0.63 -3.88 35.11
C THR A 182 -1.39 -3.44 36.36
N GLN A 183 -2.71 -3.63 36.38
CA GLN A 183 -3.46 -3.74 37.63
C GLN A 183 -3.95 -5.19 37.82
N ALA A 184 -3.59 -5.72 38.98
CA ALA A 184 -3.84 -7.09 39.39
C ALA A 184 -5.32 -7.37 39.69
N THR A 185 -5.86 -8.44 39.14
CA THR A 185 -7.07 -9.08 39.66
C THR A 185 -6.72 -10.40 40.36
N LYS A 186 -7.29 -10.57 41.56
CA LYS A 186 -7.11 -11.72 42.47
C LYS A 186 -7.35 -13.08 41.78
N PRO A 187 -6.57 -14.14 42.09
CA PRO A 187 -6.89 -15.47 41.61
C PRO A 187 -7.98 -16.13 42.48
N SER A 188 -9.00 -16.68 41.83
CA SER A 188 -9.90 -17.66 42.44
C SER A 188 -9.21 -19.02 42.54
N SER A 189 -9.36 -19.64 43.70
CA SER A 189 -8.73 -20.88 44.13
C SER A 189 -9.11 -22.12 43.29
N THR A 190 -8.10 -22.88 42.86
CA THR A 190 -8.14 -24.35 42.87
C THR A 190 -6.73 -24.90 43.06
N LYS A 191 -6.57 -25.75 44.08
CA LYS A 191 -5.35 -26.46 44.47
C LYS A 191 -5.04 -27.59 43.47
N ARG A 192 -3.78 -27.72 43.03
CA ARG A 192 -3.11 -29.04 42.98
C ARG A 192 -1.57 -28.96 42.88
N GLU A 193 -0.96 -29.39 43.99
CA GLU A 193 0.34 -30.03 44.24
C GLU A 193 1.62 -29.69 43.44
N GLU A 194 2.61 -29.22 44.22
CA GLU A 194 4.01 -29.00 43.89
C GLU A 194 4.79 -30.29 43.59
N ARG A 195 5.77 -30.19 42.68
CA ARG A 195 7.01 -30.97 42.76
C ARG A 195 8.20 -30.10 42.37
N THR A 196 9.06 -29.85 43.36
CA THR A 196 10.34 -29.12 43.27
C THR A 196 11.47 -29.97 42.66
N THR A 197 12.34 -29.40 41.81
CA THR A 197 13.75 -29.06 42.15
C THR A 197 14.58 -28.43 41.01
N LYS A 198 15.14 -27.26 41.33
CA LYS A 198 16.52 -26.72 41.13
C LYS A 198 17.14 -26.41 39.74
N ASN A 199 17.29 -25.09 39.54
CA ASN A 199 18.48 -24.28 39.17
C ASN A 199 19.26 -24.52 37.86
N GLN A 200 19.19 -23.52 36.97
CA GLN A 200 20.33 -22.77 36.42
C GLN A 200 19.88 -21.42 35.81
N THR A 201 20.61 -20.34 36.11
CA THR A 201 20.53 -18.97 35.53
C THR A 201 21.77 -18.72 34.65
N PRO A 202 21.88 -17.63 33.84
CA PRO A 202 20.87 -16.68 33.35
C PRO A 202 20.91 -16.51 31.81
N LEU A 203 19.77 -16.45 31.12
CA LEU A 203 19.70 -15.89 29.76
C LEU A 203 18.47 -14.99 29.63
N THR A 204 18.76 -13.76 29.24
CA THR A 204 17.85 -12.64 29.00
C THR A 204 16.66 -13.07 28.16
N THR A 205 15.49 -13.10 28.79
CA THR A 205 14.21 -13.43 28.19
C THR A 205 13.54 -12.12 27.79
N SER A 206 13.51 -11.81 26.49
CA SER A 206 12.56 -10.83 25.95
C SER A 206 11.19 -11.50 25.96
N VAL A 207 10.34 -11.05 26.88
CA VAL A 207 8.99 -11.54 27.08
C VAL A 207 8.11 -11.02 25.95
N TYR A 208 7.49 -11.94 25.20
CA TYR A 208 6.40 -11.69 24.26
C TYR A 208 5.18 -11.16 25.03
N ILE A 209 4.72 -9.96 24.67
CA ILE A 209 3.46 -9.35 25.15
C ILE A 209 2.59 -9.14 23.91
N PRO A 210 1.31 -9.58 23.90
CA PRO A 210 0.45 -9.44 22.73
C PRO A 210 0.09 -7.96 22.52
N GLU A 211 0.48 -7.40 21.38
CA GLU A 211 0.19 -6.01 21.03
C GLU A 211 -1.23 -5.86 20.47
N HIS A 212 -1.99 -4.98 21.14
CA HIS A 212 -3.25 -4.42 20.66
C HIS A 212 -2.96 -3.40 19.56
N ILE A 213 -3.65 -3.56 18.43
CA ILE A 213 -3.56 -2.74 17.22
C ILE A 213 -4.36 -1.46 17.44
N THR A 214 -3.76 -0.30 17.22
CA THR A 214 -4.42 1.01 17.30
C THR A 214 -5.16 1.34 16.00
N ALA A 215 -6.47 1.58 16.09
CA ALA A 215 -7.29 2.19 15.04
C ALA A 215 -7.57 3.66 15.41
N GLY A 216 -7.67 4.53 14.39
CA GLY A 216 -7.92 5.97 14.54
C GLY A 216 -9.35 6.30 15.02
N PRO A 217 -9.62 7.59 15.36
CA PRO A 217 -10.84 7.98 16.07
C PRO A 217 -12.10 7.89 15.20
N THR A 218 -13.16 7.40 15.84
CA THR A 218 -14.52 7.27 15.31
C THR A 218 -15.31 8.54 15.59
N ASN A 219 -16.09 9.03 14.61
CA ASN A 219 -17.29 9.84 14.86
C ASN A 219 -18.22 9.83 13.64
N ALA A 220 -19.50 9.51 13.94
CA ALA A 220 -20.72 9.56 13.13
C ALA A 220 -20.79 8.70 11.83
N PRO A 221 -21.97 8.10 11.52
CA PRO A 221 -22.21 7.52 10.20
C PRO A 221 -22.20 8.67 9.19
N ILE A 222 -21.10 8.80 8.47
CA ILE A 222 -21.01 9.71 7.34
C ILE A 222 -21.98 9.14 6.29
N GLU A 223 -23.10 9.84 6.05
CA GLU A 223 -23.77 9.70 4.77
C GLU A 223 -22.72 10.03 3.70
N PHE A 224 -22.25 9.01 2.99
CA PHE A 224 -21.27 9.17 1.93
C PHE A 224 -21.89 10.04 0.83
N ASN A 225 -21.65 11.35 0.89
CA ASN A 225 -21.67 12.15 -0.32
C ASN A 225 -20.45 11.72 -1.14
N VAL A 226 -20.62 10.61 -1.87
CA VAL A 226 -19.69 10.17 -2.90
C VAL A 226 -19.71 11.27 -3.95
N SER A 227 -18.86 12.29 -3.82
CA SER A 227 -18.45 13.04 -5.01
C SER A 227 -17.76 12.01 -5.88
N ALA A 228 -18.48 11.49 -6.88
CA ALA A 228 -17.93 10.55 -7.84
C ALA A 228 -16.58 11.08 -8.33
N LEU A 229 -15.56 10.24 -8.42
CA LEU A 229 -14.40 10.57 -9.24
C LEU A 229 -14.94 11.03 -10.59
N SER A 230 -14.64 12.26 -11.00
CA SER A 230 -15.21 12.74 -12.26
C SER A 230 -14.60 11.93 -13.39
N ASP A 231 -15.45 11.32 -14.20
CA ASP A 231 -15.03 10.52 -15.34
C ASP A 231 -14.17 11.36 -16.29
N GLY A 232 -12.94 10.88 -16.54
CA GLY A 232 -12.05 11.43 -17.55
C GLY A 232 -12.29 10.75 -18.89
N TRP A 233 -11.25 10.09 -19.40
CA TRP A 233 -11.27 9.36 -20.67
C TRP A 233 -10.97 7.89 -20.46
N ILE A 234 -11.43 7.06 -21.40
CA ILE A 234 -11.09 5.64 -21.48
C ILE A 234 -10.58 5.34 -22.89
N THR A 235 -9.52 4.55 -23.02
CA THR A 235 -8.93 4.20 -24.30
C THR A 235 -8.53 2.72 -24.31
N ASN A 236 -8.89 2.04 -25.40
CA ASN A 236 -8.54 0.64 -25.63
C ASN A 236 -7.25 0.54 -26.45
N TYR A 237 -6.42 -0.42 -26.07
CA TYR A 237 -5.25 -0.85 -26.78
C TYR A 237 -5.29 -2.38 -26.99
N GLY A 238 -5.32 -2.84 -28.24
CA GLY A 238 -5.39 -4.28 -28.51
C GLY A 238 -5.18 -4.72 -29.96
N ASN A 239 -5.31 -3.83 -30.96
CA ASN A 239 -5.03 -4.13 -32.37
C ASN A 239 -5.67 -5.46 -32.89
N GLY A 240 -6.83 -5.87 -32.35
CA GLY A 240 -7.50 -7.13 -32.70
C GLY A 240 -6.83 -8.41 -32.16
N LYS A 241 -5.88 -8.30 -31.23
CA LYS A 241 -5.21 -9.40 -30.53
C LYS A 241 -5.44 -9.32 -29.02
N HIS A 242 -5.38 -10.46 -28.34
CA HIS A 242 -5.40 -10.50 -26.89
C HIS A 242 -4.22 -9.71 -26.33
N THR A 243 -4.52 -8.62 -25.61
CA THR A 243 -3.52 -7.71 -25.05
C THR A 243 -3.94 -7.36 -23.63
N VAL A 244 -3.00 -7.46 -22.70
CA VAL A 244 -3.21 -7.10 -21.30
C VAL A 244 -2.18 -6.04 -20.96
N LEU A 245 -2.64 -4.86 -20.52
CA LEU A 245 -1.76 -3.88 -19.88
C LEU A 245 -1.65 -4.28 -18.41
N VAL A 246 -0.43 -4.36 -17.91
CA VAL A 246 -0.13 -4.89 -16.57
C VAL A 246 0.36 -3.80 -15.62
N ASP A 247 1.02 -2.77 -16.16
CA ASP A 247 1.57 -1.68 -15.38
C ASP A 247 1.54 -0.34 -16.14
N ASN A 248 1.50 0.77 -15.42
CA ASN A 248 1.57 2.11 -15.98
C ASN A 248 2.18 3.15 -15.05
N THR A 249 2.96 4.06 -15.64
CA THR A 249 3.54 5.21 -14.93
C THR A 249 3.21 6.52 -15.63
N THR A 250 3.15 7.61 -14.86
CA THR A 250 3.04 8.96 -15.42
C THR A 250 4.34 9.37 -16.06
N THR A 251 4.25 10.20 -17.08
CA THR A 251 5.43 10.76 -17.74
C THR A 251 5.53 12.26 -17.54
N SER A 252 6.75 12.78 -17.57
CA SER A 252 7.12 14.19 -17.38
C SER A 252 6.40 15.18 -18.30
N ASP A 253 5.87 14.70 -19.44
CA ASP A 253 5.00 15.47 -20.36
C ASP A 253 3.51 15.54 -19.94
N GLY A 254 3.17 15.00 -18.75
CA GLY A 254 1.82 14.92 -18.19
C GLY A 254 0.94 13.82 -18.80
N GLY A 255 1.51 12.93 -19.63
CA GLY A 255 0.82 11.74 -20.12
C GLY A 255 1.15 10.50 -19.29
N THR A 256 0.94 9.33 -19.89
CA THR A 256 1.29 8.03 -19.28
C THR A 256 1.97 7.12 -20.28
N VAL A 257 2.74 6.17 -19.77
CA VAL A 257 3.18 4.99 -20.52
C VAL A 257 2.68 3.75 -19.79
N SER A 258 2.16 2.78 -20.54
CA SER A 258 1.74 1.48 -20.01
C SER A 258 2.52 0.36 -20.66
N ALA A 259 2.84 -0.67 -19.89
CA ALA A 259 3.48 -1.89 -20.35
C ALA A 259 2.54 -3.09 -20.24
N GLY A 260 2.87 -4.16 -20.95
CA GLY A 260 2.11 -5.39 -20.88
C GLY A 260 2.48 -6.42 -21.93
N ILE A 261 1.53 -7.30 -22.18
CA ILE A 261 1.72 -8.53 -22.94
C ILE A 261 0.71 -8.58 -24.08
N MET A 262 1.19 -8.89 -25.27
CA MET A 262 0.36 -9.13 -26.46
C MET A 262 0.53 -10.57 -26.95
N ALA A 263 -0.57 -11.30 -27.10
CA ALA A 263 -0.54 -12.67 -27.59
C ALA A 263 -0.08 -12.76 -29.06
N THR A 264 0.69 -13.81 -29.37
CA THR A 264 1.16 -14.10 -30.72
C THR A 264 1.15 -15.59 -31.02
N ASP A 265 1.28 -15.97 -32.30
CA ASP A 265 1.39 -17.39 -32.70
C ASP A 265 2.63 -18.10 -32.13
N LYS A 266 3.61 -17.34 -31.62
CA LYS A 266 4.88 -17.83 -31.08
C LYS A 266 4.95 -17.79 -29.54
N GLY A 267 3.85 -17.44 -28.87
CA GLY A 267 3.80 -17.17 -27.42
C GLY A 267 3.24 -15.78 -27.18
N SER A 268 4.07 -14.84 -26.72
CA SER A 268 3.68 -13.46 -26.48
C SER A 268 4.79 -12.50 -26.92
N SER A 269 4.45 -11.21 -26.98
CA SER A 269 5.39 -10.11 -27.15
C SER A 269 5.17 -9.09 -26.04
N GLY A 270 6.26 -8.50 -25.56
CA GLY A 270 6.18 -7.34 -24.67
C GLY A 270 5.67 -6.14 -25.46
N VAL A 271 4.79 -5.35 -24.87
CA VAL A 271 4.23 -4.15 -25.49
C VAL A 271 4.32 -2.97 -24.55
N ILE A 272 4.65 -1.80 -25.11
CA ILE A 272 4.54 -0.51 -24.42
C ILE A 272 3.72 0.45 -25.28
N VAL A 273 2.92 1.27 -24.62
CA VAL A 273 2.06 2.27 -25.27
C VAL A 273 2.08 3.57 -24.49
N LYS A 274 2.29 4.68 -25.20
CA LYS A 274 2.30 6.04 -24.63
C LYS A 274 1.00 6.75 -24.98
N PHE A 275 0.41 7.39 -23.98
CA PHE A 275 -0.73 8.29 -24.12
C PHE A 275 -0.34 9.71 -23.73
N ASP A 276 -1.02 10.70 -24.31
CA ASP A 276 -1.00 12.06 -23.77
C ASP A 276 -2.01 12.23 -22.63
N LYS A 277 -2.00 13.41 -21.99
CA LYS A 277 -2.92 13.76 -20.90
C LYS A 277 -4.41 13.65 -21.24
N LYS A 278 -4.77 13.61 -22.53
CA LYS A 278 -6.15 13.49 -23.02
C LYS A 278 -6.50 12.06 -23.46
N GLY A 279 -5.60 11.09 -23.26
CA GLY A 279 -5.81 9.70 -23.64
C GLY A 279 -5.51 9.38 -25.09
N ASN A 280 -4.95 10.31 -25.87
CA ASN A 280 -4.60 9.99 -27.25
C ASN A 280 -3.30 9.19 -27.28
N GLN A 281 -3.32 8.05 -27.98
CA GLN A 281 -2.11 7.28 -28.22
C GLN A 281 -1.09 8.10 -29.02
N LYS A 282 0.12 8.28 -28.46
CA LYS A 282 1.24 8.98 -29.09
C LYS A 282 2.11 8.03 -29.89
N TRP A 283 2.45 6.90 -29.30
CA TRP A 283 3.20 5.82 -29.95
C TRP A 283 2.96 4.51 -29.22
N SER A 284 3.22 3.40 -29.91
CA SER A 284 3.37 2.10 -29.27
C SER A 284 4.57 1.36 -29.86
N LYS A 285 5.12 0.42 -29.08
CA LYS A 285 6.23 -0.44 -29.46
C LYS A 285 5.97 -1.86 -28.97
N THR A 286 6.44 -2.82 -29.75
CA THR A 286 6.34 -4.24 -29.44
C THR A 286 7.72 -4.87 -29.57
N LEU A 287 8.13 -5.63 -28.58
CA LEU A 287 9.32 -6.46 -28.64
C LEU A 287 8.89 -7.93 -28.83
N SER A 288 9.14 -8.44 -30.03
CA SER A 288 8.80 -9.81 -30.41
C SER A 288 10.07 -10.64 -30.61
N GLY A 289 10.07 -11.86 -30.10
CA GLY A 289 11.12 -12.84 -30.35
C GLY A 289 10.60 -14.14 -30.97
N ASN A 290 11.44 -15.16 -30.97
CA ASN A 290 11.11 -16.52 -31.39
C ASN A 290 10.29 -17.31 -30.35
N ALA A 291 10.12 -16.77 -29.14
CA ALA A 291 9.32 -17.33 -28.05
C ALA A 291 8.71 -16.20 -27.19
N LEU A 292 8.23 -16.56 -25.99
CA LEU A 292 7.62 -15.64 -25.03
C LEU A 292 8.54 -14.46 -24.69
N VAL A 293 7.97 -13.26 -24.74
CA VAL A 293 8.49 -12.02 -24.15
C VAL A 293 7.34 -11.41 -23.34
N SER A 294 7.60 -11.10 -22.08
CA SER A 294 6.66 -10.50 -21.14
C SER A 294 7.26 -9.23 -20.56
N PHE A 295 6.48 -8.16 -20.52
CA PHE A 295 6.79 -6.95 -19.76
C PHE A 295 5.87 -6.92 -18.55
N GLU A 296 6.45 -6.67 -17.37
CA GLU A 296 5.80 -6.76 -16.06
C GLU A 296 5.66 -5.38 -15.39
N GLU A 297 6.66 -4.49 -15.52
CA GLU A 297 6.64 -3.16 -14.88
C GLU A 297 7.40 -2.13 -15.72
N VAL A 298 6.97 -0.86 -15.66
CA VAL A 298 7.48 0.27 -16.45
C VAL A 298 7.71 1.53 -15.62
N ALA A 299 8.87 2.14 -15.81
CA ALA A 299 9.27 3.39 -15.17
C ALA A 299 9.73 4.43 -16.19
N GLU A 300 9.47 5.72 -15.91
CA GLU A 300 10.16 6.83 -16.57
C GLU A 300 11.39 7.23 -15.74
N LEU A 301 12.56 7.28 -16.38
CA LEU A 301 13.78 7.80 -15.75
C LEU A 301 13.81 9.33 -15.79
N THR A 302 14.67 9.94 -15.00
CA THR A 302 14.81 11.41 -14.91
C THR A 302 15.20 12.09 -16.23
N ASP A 303 15.75 11.36 -17.20
CA ASP A 303 16.06 11.85 -18.56
C ASP A 303 14.87 11.74 -19.54
N GLY A 304 13.70 11.30 -19.05
CA GLY A 304 12.48 11.06 -19.84
C GLY A 304 12.50 9.76 -20.64
N SER A 305 13.54 8.94 -20.51
CA SER A 305 13.57 7.61 -21.11
C SER A 305 12.70 6.63 -20.34
N ILE A 306 12.23 5.59 -21.02
CA ILE A 306 11.36 4.58 -20.44
C ILE A 306 12.17 3.31 -20.22
N ILE A 307 12.14 2.76 -19.01
CA ILE A 307 12.63 1.42 -18.68
C ILE A 307 11.44 0.50 -18.49
N VAL A 308 11.52 -0.69 -19.08
CA VAL A 308 10.56 -1.76 -18.86
C VAL A 308 11.31 -3.04 -18.52
N VAL A 309 10.78 -3.79 -17.56
CA VAL A 309 11.34 -5.07 -17.12
C VAL A 309 10.37 -6.22 -17.33
N GLY A 310 10.89 -7.45 -17.29
CA GLY A 310 10.05 -8.63 -17.29
C GLY A 310 10.83 -9.92 -17.49
N SER A 311 10.26 -10.83 -18.29
CA SER A 311 10.84 -12.16 -18.53
C SER A 311 10.75 -12.61 -19.99
N THR A 312 11.65 -13.50 -20.40
CA THR A 312 11.69 -14.03 -21.77
C THR A 312 12.10 -15.49 -21.83
N LEU A 313 11.55 -16.22 -22.80
CA LEU A 313 12.11 -17.48 -23.32
C LEU A 313 12.74 -17.27 -24.71
N ALA A 314 12.64 -16.06 -25.26
CA ALA A 314 13.17 -15.76 -26.58
C ALA A 314 14.69 -15.62 -26.56
N THR A 315 15.33 -16.12 -27.62
CA THR A 315 16.80 -16.22 -27.75
C THR A 315 17.36 -15.38 -28.90
N ASP A 316 16.55 -14.50 -29.46
CA ASP A 316 16.83 -13.68 -30.65
C ASP A 316 16.44 -12.20 -30.49
N ILE A 317 16.23 -11.72 -29.26
CA ILE A 317 15.89 -10.31 -28.96
C ILE A 317 17.09 -9.47 -28.48
N ALA A 318 18.19 -10.13 -28.12
CA ALA A 318 19.45 -9.52 -27.70
C ALA A 318 20.65 -10.18 -28.37
N THR A 319 21.86 -9.68 -28.12
CA THR A 319 23.08 -10.28 -28.69
C THR A 319 23.32 -11.67 -28.08
N PRO A 320 23.83 -12.66 -28.86
CA PRO A 320 23.92 -14.05 -28.41
C PRO A 320 24.73 -14.29 -27.11
N ASP A 321 25.66 -13.41 -26.78
CA ASP A 321 26.54 -13.46 -25.60
C ASP A 321 25.86 -13.07 -24.28
N GLN A 322 24.69 -12.42 -24.36
CA GLN A 322 23.91 -12.07 -23.17
C GLN A 322 23.17 -13.27 -22.59
N TYR A 323 22.77 -14.24 -23.43
CA TYR A 323 22.08 -15.45 -22.99
C TYR A 323 23.04 -16.44 -22.35
N LYS A 324 23.03 -16.54 -21.01
CA LYS A 324 23.85 -17.52 -20.28
C LYS A 324 23.27 -18.93 -20.38
N SER A 325 21.95 -19.02 -20.50
CA SER A 325 21.21 -20.21 -20.89
C SER A 325 20.20 -19.88 -21.99
N LYS A 326 19.84 -20.89 -22.79
CA LYS A 326 18.83 -20.81 -23.86
C LYS A 326 17.65 -21.73 -23.62
N THR A 327 17.58 -22.31 -22.43
CA THR A 327 16.59 -23.33 -22.04
C THR A 327 15.82 -22.95 -20.78
N THR A 328 16.16 -21.82 -20.17
CA THR A 328 15.56 -21.27 -18.96
C THR A 328 14.85 -19.97 -19.29
N VAL A 329 13.95 -19.53 -18.40
CA VAL A 329 13.38 -18.17 -18.47
C VAL A 329 14.48 -17.21 -18.03
N GLU A 330 14.65 -16.11 -18.75
CA GLU A 330 15.65 -15.08 -18.43
C GLU A 330 14.96 -13.76 -18.09
N GLY A 331 15.59 -12.98 -17.21
CA GLY A 331 15.16 -11.62 -16.90
C GLY A 331 15.49 -10.68 -18.06
N ILE A 332 14.60 -9.74 -18.37
CA ILE A 332 14.84 -8.73 -19.42
C ILE A 332 14.67 -7.32 -18.89
N ILE A 333 15.54 -6.42 -19.36
CA ILE A 333 15.45 -4.98 -19.15
C ILE A 333 15.55 -4.32 -20.53
N VAL A 334 14.62 -3.43 -20.85
CA VAL A 334 14.61 -2.71 -22.14
C VAL A 334 14.51 -1.22 -21.88
N LYS A 335 15.36 -0.44 -22.56
CA LYS A 335 15.30 1.02 -22.52
C LYS A 335 14.79 1.57 -23.85
N TYR A 336 13.84 2.48 -23.77
CA TYR A 336 13.33 3.27 -24.88
C TYR A 336 13.57 4.76 -24.62
N SER A 337 13.79 5.55 -25.67
CA SER A 337 13.78 7.00 -25.55
C SER A 337 12.36 7.51 -25.26
N ALA A 338 12.22 8.77 -24.83
CA ALA A 338 10.92 9.45 -24.69
C ALA A 338 10.04 9.39 -25.96
N LYS A 339 10.67 9.22 -27.14
CA LYS A 339 10.01 9.10 -28.44
C LYS A 339 9.65 7.65 -28.82
N GLY A 340 9.92 6.69 -27.93
CA GLY A 340 9.69 5.27 -28.14
C GLY A 340 10.75 4.57 -29.00
N GLU A 341 11.93 5.16 -29.21
CA GLU A 341 13.01 4.49 -29.94
C GLU A 341 13.74 3.53 -29.01
N GLN A 342 13.84 2.24 -29.37
CA GLN A 342 14.57 1.27 -28.56
C GLN A 342 16.07 1.61 -28.52
N GLN A 343 16.59 1.86 -27.32
CA GLN A 343 18.01 2.18 -27.11
C GLN A 343 18.82 0.91 -26.89
N TRP A 344 18.34 0.01 -26.04
CA TRP A 344 18.99 -1.28 -25.78
C TRP A 344 18.03 -2.29 -25.16
N VAL A 345 18.39 -3.57 -25.29
CA VAL A 345 17.78 -4.72 -24.60
C VAL A 345 18.92 -5.42 -23.86
N LYS A 346 18.71 -5.70 -22.57
CA LYS A 346 19.63 -6.42 -21.70
C LYS A 346 18.96 -7.68 -21.16
N ILE A 347 19.66 -8.80 -21.27
CA ILE A 347 19.30 -10.03 -20.56
C ILE A 347 20.05 -10.03 -19.23
N LEU A 348 19.34 -10.20 -18.13
CA LEU A 348 19.88 -10.31 -16.78
C LEU A 348 19.68 -11.75 -16.30
N GLY A 349 20.77 -12.52 -16.18
CA GLY A 349 20.63 -13.96 -15.97
C GLY A 349 21.90 -14.73 -15.65
N GLY A 350 21.70 -16.02 -15.38
CA GLY A 350 22.73 -17.03 -15.21
C GLY A 350 22.33 -18.36 -15.87
N THR A 351 22.87 -19.47 -15.38
CA THR A 351 22.50 -20.80 -15.93
C THR A 351 21.14 -21.31 -15.45
N GLY A 352 20.55 -20.62 -14.47
CA GLY A 352 19.22 -20.87 -13.92
C GLY A 352 18.10 -20.09 -14.61
N GLY A 353 16.89 -20.19 -14.06
CA GLY A 353 15.73 -19.38 -14.40
C GLY A 353 15.69 -18.08 -13.57
N ASP A 354 15.52 -16.98 -14.27
CA ASP A 354 15.60 -15.62 -13.76
C ASP A 354 14.41 -14.80 -14.27
N MET A 355 13.78 -14.02 -13.39
CA MET A 355 12.65 -13.16 -13.74
C MET A 355 12.79 -11.84 -12.99
N ILE A 356 12.49 -10.73 -13.68
CA ILE A 356 12.41 -9.39 -13.07
C ILE A 356 10.93 -9.02 -13.03
N TYR A 357 10.46 -8.59 -11.86
CA TYR A 357 9.06 -8.23 -11.65
C TYR A 357 8.90 -6.73 -11.49
N ALA A 358 9.84 -6.07 -10.79
CA ALA A 358 9.69 -4.67 -10.42
C ALA A 358 10.87 -3.78 -10.83
N VAL A 359 10.59 -2.50 -11.09
CA VAL A 359 11.55 -1.47 -11.48
C VAL A 359 11.13 -0.07 -11.06
N GLU A 360 12.02 0.64 -10.36
CA GLU A 360 11.76 2.02 -9.94
C GLU A 360 12.95 2.94 -10.29
N PRO A 361 12.70 4.17 -10.78
CA PRO A 361 13.75 5.13 -11.07
C PRO A 361 14.40 5.61 -9.78
N THR A 362 15.66 6.02 -9.87
CA THR A 362 16.39 6.62 -8.76
C THR A 362 16.80 8.05 -9.09
N SER A 363 16.89 8.91 -8.08
CA SER A 363 17.19 10.34 -8.25
C SER A 363 18.56 10.65 -8.88
N ASP A 364 19.47 9.68 -8.86
CA ASP A 364 20.76 9.72 -9.57
C ASP A 364 20.65 9.45 -11.09
N GLY A 365 19.43 9.30 -11.61
CA GLY A 365 19.11 9.02 -13.02
C GLY A 365 19.29 7.55 -13.43
N GLY A 366 19.62 6.67 -12.49
CA GLY A 366 19.57 5.23 -12.66
C GLY A 366 18.20 4.65 -12.30
N PHE A 367 18.20 3.35 -11.98
CA PHE A 367 17.01 2.64 -11.51
C PHE A 367 17.40 1.44 -10.65
N VAL A 368 16.46 0.96 -9.84
CA VAL A 368 16.53 -0.32 -9.15
C VAL A 368 15.59 -1.30 -9.82
N ALA A 369 15.94 -2.58 -9.84
CA ALA A 369 15.08 -3.64 -10.33
C ALA A 369 15.19 -4.89 -9.45
N GLY A 370 14.10 -5.61 -9.30
CA GLY A 370 14.01 -6.77 -8.42
C GLY A 370 13.18 -7.90 -9.00
N GLY A 371 13.41 -9.10 -8.48
CA GLY A 371 12.70 -10.28 -8.93
C GLY A 371 13.15 -11.55 -8.22
N LYS A 372 13.18 -12.66 -8.96
CA LYS A 372 13.67 -13.95 -8.45
C LYS A 372 14.72 -14.57 -9.36
N THR A 373 15.65 -15.28 -8.73
CA THR A 373 16.69 -16.04 -9.42
C THR A 373 16.94 -17.37 -8.72
N ASN A 374 17.22 -18.42 -9.49
CA ASN A 374 17.86 -19.64 -8.98
C ASN A 374 19.30 -19.81 -9.53
N SER A 375 19.83 -18.78 -10.18
CA SER A 375 21.20 -18.71 -10.69
C SER A 375 22.18 -18.37 -9.56
N ALA A 376 23.41 -18.86 -9.66
CA ALA A 376 24.53 -18.53 -8.75
C ALA A 376 25.75 -17.99 -9.52
N ASP A 377 25.60 -17.82 -10.84
CA ASP A 377 26.61 -17.41 -11.79
C ASP A 377 26.08 -16.26 -12.68
N GLY A 378 26.81 -15.93 -13.73
CA GLY A 378 26.44 -14.83 -14.63
C GLY A 378 26.33 -13.50 -13.89
N ASP A 379 25.22 -12.80 -14.13
CA ASP A 379 24.94 -11.51 -13.50
C ASP A 379 24.63 -11.64 -12.00
N PHE A 380 24.35 -12.85 -11.52
CA PHE A 380 24.04 -13.17 -10.12
C PHE A 380 25.24 -13.75 -9.34
N SER A 381 26.41 -13.83 -9.97
CA SER A 381 27.66 -14.24 -9.30
C SER A 381 27.97 -13.38 -8.06
N GLY A 382 28.26 -14.01 -6.92
CA GLY A 382 28.56 -13.32 -5.67
C GLY A 382 27.36 -12.99 -4.78
N LEU A 383 26.14 -13.33 -5.21
CA LEU A 383 24.99 -13.44 -4.30
C LEU A 383 25.12 -14.68 -3.40
N SER A 384 24.19 -14.84 -2.45
CA SER A 384 24.18 -16.00 -1.55
C SER A 384 24.12 -17.34 -2.31
N SER A 385 24.51 -18.42 -1.62
CA SER A 385 24.42 -19.78 -2.16
C SER A 385 23.01 -20.40 -2.04
N HIS A 386 21.98 -19.59 -1.77
CA HIS A 386 20.61 -20.08 -1.66
C HIS A 386 20.09 -20.57 -3.02
N GLN A 387 19.22 -21.59 -2.96
CA GLN A 387 18.66 -22.24 -4.16
C GLN A 387 17.71 -21.29 -4.89
N THR A 388 16.91 -20.52 -4.15
CA THR A 388 16.12 -19.42 -4.70
C THR A 388 16.39 -18.15 -3.92
N LYS A 389 16.43 -17.04 -4.64
CA LYS A 389 16.79 -15.73 -4.12
C LYS A 389 15.81 -14.70 -4.63
N ALA A 390 15.23 -13.93 -3.72
CA ALA A 390 14.64 -12.64 -4.00
C ALA A 390 15.80 -11.65 -4.15
N PHE A 391 16.03 -11.14 -5.36
CA PHE A 391 17.15 -10.25 -5.62
C PHE A 391 16.69 -8.81 -5.79
N LEU A 392 17.60 -7.88 -5.46
CA LEU A 392 17.48 -6.46 -5.74
C LEU A 392 18.80 -5.97 -6.36
N CYS A 393 18.70 -5.30 -7.50
CA CYS A 393 19.83 -4.80 -8.28
C CYS A 393 19.67 -3.30 -8.54
N LYS A 394 20.75 -2.53 -8.35
CA LYS A 394 20.83 -1.12 -8.76
C LYS A 394 21.60 -0.99 -10.05
N PHE A 395 21.08 -0.17 -10.96
CA PHE A 395 21.71 0.20 -12.21
C PHE A 395 21.95 1.70 -12.26
N ASN A 396 22.98 2.12 -13.00
CA ASN A 396 23.19 3.53 -13.31
C ASN A 396 22.39 3.95 -14.56
N SER A 397 22.46 5.23 -14.95
CA SER A 397 21.70 5.79 -16.09
C SER A 397 22.01 5.15 -17.46
N ASN A 398 23.17 4.50 -17.59
CA ASN A 398 23.57 3.71 -18.77
C ASN A 398 23.07 2.24 -18.70
N GLY A 399 22.37 1.88 -17.63
CA GLY A 399 21.88 0.54 -17.34
C GLY A 399 22.99 -0.43 -16.91
N ASN A 400 24.14 0.04 -16.42
CA ASN A 400 25.19 -0.84 -15.91
C ASN A 400 24.95 -1.13 -14.44
N LEU A 401 25.11 -2.40 -14.05
CA LEU A 401 24.93 -2.84 -12.66
C LEU A 401 25.92 -2.10 -11.75
N SER A 402 25.40 -1.50 -10.69
CA SER A 402 26.15 -0.74 -9.67
C SER A 402 26.34 -1.57 -8.41
N TRP A 403 25.25 -2.17 -7.91
CA TRP A 403 25.29 -3.13 -6.81
C TRP A 403 24.13 -4.12 -6.93
N LYS A 404 24.22 -5.23 -6.19
CA LYS A 404 23.17 -6.25 -6.08
C LYS A 404 23.18 -6.85 -4.68
N THR A 405 22.02 -7.27 -4.20
CA THR A 405 21.83 -7.97 -2.93
C THR A 405 20.70 -8.99 -3.07
N ASP A 406 20.58 -9.89 -2.11
CA ASP A 406 19.55 -10.91 -2.08
C ASP A 406 19.14 -11.32 -0.67
N LEU A 407 17.93 -11.88 -0.59
CA LEU A 407 17.49 -12.73 0.51
C LEU A 407 16.99 -14.05 -0.09
N GLY A 408 17.36 -15.18 0.51
CA GLY A 408 17.12 -16.48 -0.09
C GLY A 408 16.81 -17.61 0.88
N GLY A 409 16.41 -18.73 0.27
CA GLY A 409 16.14 -20.00 0.95
C GLY A 409 16.09 -21.16 -0.03
N THR A 410 15.53 -22.29 0.38
CA THR A 410 15.53 -23.52 -0.44
C THR A 410 14.44 -23.60 -1.50
N ILE A 411 13.30 -22.92 -1.33
CA ILE A 411 12.12 -23.14 -2.18
C ILE A 411 11.71 -21.96 -3.05
N HIS A 412 11.07 -20.92 -2.53
CA HIS A 412 10.56 -19.83 -3.36
C HIS A 412 10.55 -18.52 -2.58
N CYS A 413 11.20 -17.52 -3.20
CA CYS A 413 11.08 -16.13 -2.81
C CYS A 413 11.27 -15.24 -4.05
N ALA A 414 10.71 -14.03 -4.02
CA ALA A 414 10.81 -13.04 -5.09
C ALA A 414 10.59 -11.64 -4.53
N VAL A 415 11.37 -10.64 -4.97
CA VAL A 415 10.94 -9.23 -4.86
C VAL A 415 9.82 -9.02 -5.88
N VAL A 416 8.67 -8.49 -5.47
CA VAL A 416 7.48 -8.33 -6.33
C VAL A 416 6.99 -6.89 -6.45
N GLY A 417 7.39 -6.00 -5.55
CA GLY A 417 7.13 -4.56 -5.65
C GLY A 417 8.30 -3.77 -5.09
N ILE A 418 8.54 -2.59 -5.65
CA ILE A 418 9.59 -1.67 -5.22
C ILE A 418 9.01 -0.26 -5.13
N ALA A 419 9.45 0.52 -4.13
CA ALA A 419 9.23 1.96 -4.07
C ALA A 419 10.53 2.65 -3.67
N VAL A 420 10.83 3.81 -4.28
CA VAL A 420 12.01 4.61 -3.92
C VAL A 420 11.56 5.99 -3.45
N ASN A 421 11.94 6.38 -2.24
CA ASN A 421 11.62 7.72 -1.74
C ASN A 421 12.63 8.77 -2.25
N PRO A 422 12.34 10.08 -2.11
CA PRO A 422 13.25 11.14 -2.55
C PRO A 422 14.64 11.14 -1.87
N LYS A 423 14.76 10.54 -0.67
CA LYS A 423 16.05 10.36 0.03
C LYS A 423 16.89 9.23 -0.56
N GLY A 424 16.30 8.41 -1.44
CA GLY A 424 16.93 7.26 -2.07
C GLY A 424 16.81 5.97 -1.25
N ASP A 425 16.04 5.95 -0.16
CA ASP A 425 15.70 4.68 0.49
C ASP A 425 14.83 3.85 -0.43
N ILE A 426 15.05 2.54 -0.42
CA ILE A 426 14.37 1.57 -1.27
C ILE A 426 13.51 0.68 -0.38
N PHE A 427 12.23 0.63 -0.65
CA PHE A 427 11.30 -0.27 0.02
C PHE A 427 10.91 -1.37 -0.95
N VAL A 428 10.78 -2.59 -0.45
CA VAL A 428 10.40 -3.74 -1.28
C VAL A 428 9.38 -4.60 -0.57
N THR A 429 8.47 -5.17 -1.36
CA THR A 429 7.67 -6.33 -0.95
C THR A 429 8.24 -7.60 -1.58
N MET A 430 8.17 -8.70 -0.85
CA MET A 430 8.59 -10.00 -1.33
C MET A 430 7.54 -11.07 -1.05
N GLU A 431 7.38 -11.99 -1.99
CA GLU A 431 6.75 -13.27 -1.73
C GLU A 431 7.77 -14.22 -1.10
N ASN A 432 7.39 -14.96 -0.07
CA ASN A 432 8.25 -15.96 0.56
C ASN A 432 7.47 -17.23 0.95
N ASN A 433 8.01 -18.37 0.53
CA ASN A 433 7.57 -19.70 0.98
C ASN A 433 8.63 -20.37 1.86
N ASN A 434 9.84 -19.81 1.97
CA ASN A 434 10.93 -20.41 2.72
C ASN A 434 10.68 -20.35 4.22
N LYS A 435 11.10 -21.40 4.91
CA LYS A 435 11.15 -21.50 6.39
C LYS A 435 12.60 -21.55 6.89
N ASP A 436 13.53 -21.36 5.98
CA ASP A 436 14.96 -21.49 6.15
C ASP A 436 15.68 -20.29 5.50
N GLY A 437 17.02 -20.37 5.45
CA GLY A 437 17.85 -19.31 4.90
C GLY A 437 17.67 -18.01 5.66
N ASP A 438 17.65 -16.90 4.93
CA ASP A 438 17.55 -15.55 5.50
C ASP A 438 16.18 -15.30 6.14
N PHE A 439 15.16 -16.06 5.75
CA PHE A 439 13.79 -15.91 6.25
C PHE A 439 13.52 -16.67 7.56
N ALA A 440 14.43 -17.56 7.98
CA ALA A 440 14.21 -18.50 9.10
C ALA A 440 13.88 -17.82 10.44
N SER A 441 14.36 -16.58 10.63
CA SER A 441 14.19 -15.80 11.87
C SER A 441 12.94 -14.92 11.87
N LEU A 442 12.25 -14.76 10.73
CA LEU A 442 11.09 -13.89 10.63
C LEU A 442 9.90 -14.48 11.38
N GLU A 443 9.15 -13.60 12.07
CA GLU A 443 7.98 -14.00 12.83
C GLU A 443 6.95 -14.68 11.92
N GLY A 444 6.36 -15.77 12.40
CA GLY A 444 5.25 -16.44 11.72
C GLY A 444 5.60 -17.19 10.43
N VAL A 445 6.84 -17.15 9.96
CA VAL A 445 7.27 -17.82 8.72
C VAL A 445 7.01 -19.34 8.74
N ASN A 446 7.08 -19.95 9.92
CA ASN A 446 6.79 -21.38 10.11
C ASN A 446 5.29 -21.72 10.10
N ASN A 447 4.44 -20.73 10.36
CA ASN A 447 2.99 -20.87 10.53
C ASN A 447 2.21 -20.58 9.24
N GLY A 448 2.77 -19.78 8.32
CA GLY A 448 2.12 -19.44 7.06
C GLY A 448 2.39 -20.46 5.93
N LYS A 449 1.45 -20.53 4.97
CA LYS A 449 1.66 -21.28 3.70
C LYS A 449 2.49 -20.50 2.70
N ARG A 450 2.23 -19.19 2.62
CA ARG A 450 3.04 -18.17 1.96
C ARG A 450 3.01 -16.92 2.83
N THR A 451 4.17 -16.31 3.06
CA THR A 451 4.32 -15.07 3.81
C THR A 451 4.72 -13.96 2.86
N ALA A 452 4.13 -12.78 2.99
CA ALA A 452 4.72 -11.58 2.40
C ALA A 452 5.80 -11.04 3.34
N VAL A 453 6.82 -10.40 2.77
CA VAL A 453 7.89 -9.74 3.52
C VAL A 453 7.97 -8.31 3.03
N VAL A 454 8.09 -7.35 3.95
CA VAL A 454 8.31 -5.94 3.65
C VAL A 454 9.68 -5.57 4.19
N ALA A 455 10.52 -4.95 3.38
CA ALA A 455 11.86 -4.57 3.79
C ALA A 455 12.22 -3.16 3.30
N LYS A 456 13.14 -2.53 4.03
CA LYS A 456 13.79 -1.27 3.65
C LYS A 456 15.27 -1.49 3.46
N TYR A 457 15.81 -0.96 2.37
CA TYR A 457 17.22 -0.88 2.07
C TYR A 457 17.64 0.59 1.96
N THR A 458 18.88 0.88 2.31
CA THR A 458 19.50 2.17 2.02
C THR A 458 19.74 2.31 0.51
N SER A 459 20.01 3.53 0.03
CA SER A 459 20.43 3.77 -1.37
C SER A 459 21.70 3.00 -1.79
N GLY A 460 22.52 2.61 -0.81
CA GLY A 460 23.72 1.78 -0.99
C GLY A 460 23.45 0.27 -1.09
N GLY A 461 22.22 -0.18 -0.83
CA GLY A 461 21.83 -1.59 -0.86
C GLY A 461 21.96 -2.32 0.49
N ASP A 462 22.20 -1.61 1.59
CA ASP A 462 22.25 -2.20 2.92
C ASP A 462 20.83 -2.38 3.48
N LEU A 463 20.52 -3.57 4.01
CA LEU A 463 19.22 -3.85 4.64
C LEU A 463 19.09 -3.09 5.97
N ALA A 464 18.11 -2.20 6.07
CA ALA A 464 17.83 -1.41 7.27
C ALA A 464 16.87 -2.13 8.22
N TRP A 465 15.75 -2.65 7.70
CA TRP A 465 14.80 -3.47 8.46
C TRP A 465 14.03 -4.42 7.55
N VAL A 466 13.47 -5.47 8.13
CA VAL A 466 12.66 -6.48 7.45
C VAL A 466 11.55 -6.98 8.37
N ASN A 467 10.33 -7.08 7.86
CA ASN A 467 9.13 -7.52 8.57
C ASN A 467 8.39 -8.56 7.74
N SER A 468 7.74 -9.52 8.41
CA SER A 468 6.86 -10.51 7.77
C SER A 468 5.39 -10.16 7.98
N ILE A 469 4.59 -10.46 6.96
CA ILE A 469 3.13 -10.52 7.02
C ILE A 469 2.75 -11.98 6.71
N TYR A 470 2.05 -12.62 7.65
CA TYR A 470 1.73 -14.05 7.54
C TYR A 470 0.30 -14.32 7.98
N GLU A 471 -0.36 -15.25 7.30
CA GLU A 471 -1.68 -15.77 7.67
C GLU A 471 -1.68 -17.29 7.63
N THR A 472 -2.65 -17.94 8.27
CA THR A 472 -2.88 -19.38 8.07
C THR A 472 -3.31 -19.73 6.64
N GLY A 473 -3.86 -18.77 5.91
CA GLY A 473 -4.08 -18.88 4.47
C GLY A 473 -2.90 -18.35 3.65
N LEU A 474 -3.22 -17.70 2.54
CA LEU A 474 -2.28 -17.06 1.63
C LEU A 474 -2.27 -15.55 1.88
N VAL A 475 -1.08 -14.97 1.86
CA VAL A 475 -0.87 -13.52 1.83
C VAL A 475 -0.08 -13.20 0.57
N ASN A 476 -0.50 -12.15 -0.14
CA ASN A 476 0.28 -11.54 -1.21
C ASN A 476 0.16 -10.02 -1.11
N MET A 477 1.30 -9.32 -1.18
CA MET A 477 1.37 -7.85 -1.05
C MET A 477 2.20 -7.30 -2.21
N PRO A 478 1.66 -7.29 -3.45
CA PRO A 478 2.44 -6.89 -4.62
C PRO A 478 2.68 -5.38 -4.65
N ALA A 479 1.76 -4.58 -4.12
CA ALA A 479 1.76 -3.14 -4.27
C ALA A 479 2.53 -2.46 -3.13
N ILE A 480 3.36 -1.48 -3.45
CA ILE A 480 4.09 -0.67 -2.46
C ILE A 480 4.31 0.76 -2.95
N THR A 481 4.20 1.71 -2.03
CA THR A 481 4.63 3.10 -2.25
C THR A 481 5.30 3.65 -1.00
N PHE A 482 6.11 4.71 -1.12
CA PHE A 482 6.71 5.33 0.05
C PHE A 482 5.70 6.26 0.74
N SER A 483 5.93 6.53 2.02
CA SER A 483 5.15 7.52 2.78
C SER A 483 6.00 8.73 3.16
N SER A 484 5.34 9.89 3.31
CA SER A 484 6.00 11.17 3.61
C SER A 484 6.79 11.15 4.92
N ASP A 485 6.36 10.33 5.89
CA ASP A 485 7.06 10.12 7.17
C ASP A 485 8.33 9.26 7.06
N GLY A 486 8.75 8.88 5.85
CA GLY A 486 9.97 8.10 5.61
C GLY A 486 9.80 6.58 5.73
N GLY A 487 8.56 6.11 5.86
CA GLY A 487 8.18 4.70 5.78
C GLY A 487 7.62 4.30 4.40
N CYS A 488 6.75 3.29 4.39
CA CYS A 488 6.05 2.84 3.19
C CYS A 488 4.60 2.39 3.48
N VAL A 489 3.78 2.35 2.45
CA VAL A 489 2.45 1.71 2.46
C VAL A 489 2.47 0.57 1.48
N VAL A 490 2.04 -0.60 1.93
CA VAL A 490 1.91 -1.80 1.10
C VAL A 490 0.45 -2.20 0.96
N ALA A 491 0.06 -2.75 -0.17
CA ALA A 491 -1.29 -3.23 -0.39
C ALA A 491 -1.31 -4.56 -1.14
N GLY A 492 -2.41 -5.29 -0.97
CA GLY A 492 -2.60 -6.60 -1.59
C GLY A 492 -3.77 -7.32 -0.99
N GLN A 493 -3.61 -8.62 -0.77
CA GLN A 493 -4.68 -9.51 -0.38
C GLN A 493 -4.22 -10.56 0.63
N TYR A 494 -5.15 -10.96 1.48
CA TYR A 494 -4.96 -12.05 2.42
C TYR A 494 -6.15 -12.99 2.42
N SER A 495 -5.93 -14.22 2.89
CA SER A 495 -6.99 -15.18 3.13
C SER A 495 -6.71 -15.89 4.45
N VAL A 496 -7.76 -16.30 5.15
CA VAL A 496 -7.64 -17.07 6.39
C VAL A 496 -8.18 -18.47 6.16
N SER A 497 -7.46 -19.48 6.66
CA SER A 497 -7.90 -20.87 6.61
C SER A 497 -8.74 -21.18 7.85
N ALA A 498 -10.06 -21.34 7.67
CA ALA A 498 -10.97 -21.73 8.75
C ALA A 498 -10.56 -23.05 9.45
N LYS A 499 -9.82 -23.93 8.76
CA LYS A 499 -9.37 -25.23 9.29
C LYS A 499 -8.20 -25.13 10.27
N GLU A 500 -7.41 -24.06 10.22
CA GLU A 500 -6.12 -23.96 10.94
C GLU A 500 -6.17 -22.97 12.13
N GLY A 501 -7.36 -22.44 12.42
CA GLY A 501 -7.55 -21.38 13.40
C GLY A 501 -7.13 -20.02 12.83
N ASN A 502 -7.82 -18.96 13.24
CA ASN A 502 -7.55 -17.60 12.81
C ASN A 502 -6.24 -17.10 13.48
N LYS A 503 -5.09 -17.41 12.87
CA LYS A 503 -3.75 -17.00 13.32
C LYS A 503 -3.06 -16.27 12.17
N GLY A 504 -2.36 -15.20 12.51
CA GLY A 504 -1.70 -14.37 11.52
C GLY A 504 -1.56 -12.94 11.97
N THR A 505 -0.94 -12.14 11.12
CA THR A 505 -0.77 -10.69 11.26
C THR A 505 -2.12 -9.99 11.40
N PHE A 506 -3.14 -10.49 10.72
CA PHE A 506 -4.49 -9.94 10.55
C PHE A 506 -5.56 -10.77 11.24
N LYS A 507 -5.17 -11.64 12.18
CA LYS A 507 -6.13 -12.50 12.91
C LYS A 507 -7.30 -11.75 13.55
N SER A 508 -7.10 -10.49 13.95
CA SER A 508 -8.13 -9.69 14.62
C SER A 508 -9.13 -9.06 13.66
N ILE A 509 -8.87 -9.09 12.35
CA ILE A 509 -9.68 -8.42 11.32
C ILE A 509 -10.28 -9.42 10.31
N TYR A 510 -10.20 -10.72 10.59
CA TYR A 510 -10.92 -11.72 9.79
C TYR A 510 -12.43 -11.59 9.99
N ASN A 511 -13.14 -11.33 8.91
CA ASN A 511 -14.56 -10.97 8.95
C ASN A 511 -15.48 -12.01 8.27
N GLY A 512 -15.11 -13.29 8.27
CA GLY A 512 -16.07 -14.35 7.92
C GLY A 512 -16.50 -14.40 6.44
N GLY A 513 -15.66 -13.93 5.50
CA GLY A 513 -15.76 -14.38 4.11
C GLY A 513 -15.65 -15.91 4.02
N THR A 514 -16.17 -16.52 2.95
CA THR A 514 -16.10 -17.98 2.80
C THR A 514 -14.65 -18.44 2.88
N ALA A 515 -14.34 -19.48 3.64
CA ALA A 515 -12.96 -19.96 3.78
C ALA A 515 -12.31 -20.19 2.40
N GLY A 516 -11.21 -19.48 2.12
CA GLY A 516 -10.53 -19.49 0.81
C GLY A 516 -10.86 -18.31 -0.12
N THR A 517 -11.73 -17.38 0.29
CA THR A 517 -11.86 -16.06 -0.33
C THR A 517 -10.67 -15.18 0.04
N TYR A 518 -10.35 -14.23 -0.84
CA TYR A 518 -9.27 -13.26 -0.64
C TYR A 518 -9.89 -11.90 -0.31
N ASP A 519 -9.40 -11.27 0.75
CA ASP A 519 -9.81 -9.94 1.18
C ASP A 519 -8.70 -8.94 0.87
N GLY A 520 -9.08 -7.73 0.45
CA GLY A 520 -8.14 -6.64 0.19
C GLY A 520 -7.60 -6.06 1.49
N ILE A 521 -6.34 -5.60 1.48
CA ILE A 521 -5.73 -4.97 2.64
C ILE A 521 -4.65 -3.95 2.26
N ILE A 522 -4.61 -2.86 3.02
CA ILE A 522 -3.57 -1.84 2.96
C ILE A 522 -2.90 -1.76 4.33
N VAL A 523 -1.57 -1.72 4.38
CA VAL A 523 -0.78 -1.69 5.62
C VAL A 523 0.28 -0.62 5.54
N LYS A 524 0.32 0.25 6.54
CA LYS A 524 1.36 1.25 6.72
C LYS A 524 2.51 0.69 7.56
N TYR A 525 3.73 0.98 7.14
CA TYR A 525 4.96 0.83 7.93
C TYR A 525 5.63 2.18 8.12
N ASN A 526 6.05 2.46 9.35
CA ASN A 526 6.78 3.67 9.70
C ASN A 526 8.26 3.58 9.27
N ALA A 527 8.99 4.69 9.37
CA ALA A 527 10.38 4.75 8.92
C ALA A 527 11.30 3.73 9.60
N ASP A 528 11.01 3.37 10.84
CA ASP A 528 11.73 2.38 11.66
C ASP A 528 11.30 0.93 11.41
N GLY A 529 10.30 0.72 10.54
CA GLY A 529 9.74 -0.59 10.25
C GLY A 529 8.65 -1.05 11.23
N SER A 530 8.24 -0.22 12.19
CA SER A 530 7.05 -0.53 13.00
C SER A 530 5.80 -0.46 12.13
N ARG A 531 4.80 -1.31 12.40
CA ARG A 531 3.50 -1.21 11.72
C ARG A 531 2.76 0.03 12.23
N GLY A 532 2.22 0.80 11.30
CA GLY A 532 1.30 1.91 11.56
C GLY A 532 -0.14 1.40 11.52
N TRP A 533 -0.97 2.02 10.68
CA TRP A 533 -2.35 1.62 10.48
C TRP A 533 -2.52 0.45 9.50
N ILE A 534 -3.68 -0.20 9.57
CA ILE A 534 -4.14 -1.24 8.65
C ILE A 534 -5.55 -0.85 8.20
N CYS A 535 -5.81 -0.97 6.90
CA CYS A 535 -7.11 -0.70 6.31
C CYS A 535 -7.56 -1.93 5.50
N PRO A 536 -8.46 -2.78 6.03
CA PRO A 536 -9.07 -3.85 5.26
C PRO A 536 -10.08 -3.29 4.24
N LEU A 537 -10.23 -3.98 3.12
CA LEU A 537 -11.25 -3.73 2.11
C LEU A 537 -11.94 -5.05 1.78
N ILE A 538 -13.17 -5.22 2.27
CA ILE A 538 -13.76 -6.54 2.50
C ILE A 538 -15.19 -6.68 1.97
N GLY A 539 -15.40 -7.76 1.23
CA GLY A 539 -16.69 -8.29 0.82
C GLY A 539 -16.92 -9.69 1.39
N PHE A 540 -17.79 -10.45 0.73
CA PHE A 540 -17.98 -11.88 1.00
C PHE A 540 -17.34 -12.77 -0.07
N GLU A 541 -17.02 -12.19 -1.23
CA GLU A 541 -16.34 -12.86 -2.34
C GLU A 541 -14.87 -12.41 -2.38
N SER A 542 -14.16 -12.64 -3.49
CA SER A 542 -12.74 -12.24 -3.57
C SER A 542 -12.58 -10.78 -4.00
N ASP A 543 -11.76 -10.06 -3.26
CA ASP A 543 -11.44 -8.65 -3.41
C ASP A 543 -9.91 -8.51 -3.50
N PHE A 544 -9.42 -8.11 -4.67
CA PHE A 544 -7.98 -8.04 -4.95
C PHE A 544 -7.56 -6.59 -5.07
N ILE A 545 -6.50 -6.20 -4.35
CA ILE A 545 -5.75 -4.97 -4.63
C ILE A 545 -4.56 -5.34 -5.50
N THR A 546 -4.36 -4.61 -6.60
CA THR A 546 -3.29 -4.89 -7.56
C THR A 546 -2.14 -3.90 -7.50
N ASP A 547 -2.42 -2.63 -7.18
CA ASP A 547 -1.40 -1.58 -7.19
C ASP A 547 -1.79 -0.38 -6.31
N ILE A 548 -0.80 0.44 -5.93
CA ILE A 548 -0.93 1.60 -5.05
C ILE A 548 -0.05 2.77 -5.51
N THR A 549 -0.58 3.99 -5.42
CA THR A 549 0.17 5.22 -5.74
C THR A 549 -0.10 6.32 -4.71
N ASN A 550 0.86 7.23 -4.54
CA ASN A 550 0.66 8.43 -3.74
C ASN A 550 -0.30 9.40 -4.45
N ILE A 551 -1.14 10.06 -3.66
CA ILE A 551 -1.94 11.22 -4.06
C ILE A 551 -1.72 12.35 -3.05
N SER A 552 -2.12 13.58 -3.39
CA SER A 552 -1.82 14.79 -2.60
C SER A 552 -2.09 14.67 -1.11
N ASN A 553 -3.14 13.96 -0.69
CA ASN A 553 -3.53 13.80 0.72
C ASN A 553 -3.60 12.33 1.18
N GLY A 554 -2.89 11.42 0.53
CA GLY A 554 -2.90 10.01 0.93
C GLY A 554 -2.49 9.06 -0.18
N TYR A 555 -3.28 8.00 -0.34
CA TYR A 555 -2.96 6.89 -1.23
C TYR A 555 -4.19 6.48 -2.04
N ALA A 556 -3.97 6.08 -3.28
CA ALA A 556 -4.97 5.46 -4.15
C ALA A 556 -4.54 4.04 -4.50
N VAL A 557 -5.44 3.09 -4.37
CA VAL A 557 -5.24 1.72 -4.83
C VAL A 557 -6.20 1.39 -5.97
N SER A 558 -5.73 0.54 -6.87
CA SER A 558 -6.58 -0.12 -7.86
C SER A 558 -6.77 -1.58 -7.52
N GLY A 559 -7.88 -2.14 -7.99
CA GLY A 559 -8.17 -3.54 -7.78
C GLY A 559 -9.38 -4.00 -8.56
N TYR A 560 -9.80 -5.23 -8.30
CA TYR A 560 -11.04 -5.78 -8.82
C TYR A 560 -11.70 -6.71 -7.79
N SER A 561 -13.03 -6.75 -7.81
CA SER A 561 -13.84 -7.41 -6.80
C SER A 561 -14.99 -8.17 -7.45
N ALA A 562 -15.27 -9.38 -6.96
CA ALA A 562 -16.51 -10.10 -7.26
C ALA A 562 -17.62 -9.82 -6.23
N SER A 563 -17.33 -9.00 -5.22
CA SER A 563 -18.24 -8.71 -4.14
C SER A 563 -19.25 -7.65 -4.55
N ASN A 564 -20.49 -7.84 -4.10
CA ASN A 564 -21.53 -6.81 -4.16
C ASN A 564 -22.14 -6.56 -2.77
N THR A 565 -21.30 -6.71 -1.75
CA THR A 565 -21.67 -6.79 -0.34
C THR A 565 -20.67 -6.01 0.48
N ARG A 566 -21.09 -5.55 1.67
CA ARG A 566 -20.23 -4.80 2.60
C ARG A 566 -19.65 -3.55 1.93
N ASP A 567 -18.32 -3.44 1.85
CA ASP A 567 -17.66 -2.27 1.28
C ASP A 567 -18.05 -2.10 -0.20
N PHE A 568 -18.33 -3.21 -0.90
CA PHE A 568 -18.75 -3.24 -2.30
C PHE A 568 -20.28 -3.28 -2.50
N GLN A 569 -21.09 -2.95 -1.47
CA GLN A 569 -22.54 -3.03 -1.57
C GLN A 569 -23.09 -2.13 -2.70
N GLY A 570 -23.79 -2.76 -3.66
CA GLY A 570 -24.38 -2.06 -4.81
C GLY A 570 -23.39 -1.73 -5.94
N MET A 571 -22.16 -2.24 -5.87
CA MET A 571 -21.09 -1.95 -6.84
C MET A 571 -20.85 -3.04 -7.88
N GLY A 572 -21.42 -4.24 -7.69
CA GLY A 572 -21.27 -5.35 -8.63
C GLY A 572 -22.08 -5.13 -9.91
N MET A 573 -21.41 -5.24 -11.05
CA MET A 573 -21.94 -5.06 -12.41
C MET A 573 -21.80 -6.33 -13.27
N GLY A 574 -21.01 -7.33 -12.82
CA GLY A 574 -20.78 -8.57 -13.53
C GLY A 574 -20.04 -9.63 -12.69
N ASP A 575 -19.04 -10.27 -13.30
CA ASP A 575 -18.21 -11.29 -12.65
C ASP A 575 -17.23 -10.66 -11.64
N TYR A 576 -16.18 -10.02 -12.16
CA TYR A 576 -15.22 -9.23 -11.39
C TYR A 576 -15.26 -7.82 -11.94
N ASP A 577 -15.46 -6.84 -11.07
CA ASP A 577 -15.54 -5.44 -11.45
C ASP A 577 -14.34 -4.69 -10.91
N SER A 578 -13.76 -3.82 -11.73
CA SER A 578 -12.63 -3.00 -11.33
C SER A 578 -13.05 -1.94 -10.33
N TYR A 579 -12.16 -1.53 -9.44
CA TYR A 579 -12.41 -0.45 -8.51
C TYR A 579 -11.17 0.42 -8.27
N ILE A 580 -11.45 1.64 -7.82
CA ILE A 580 -10.48 2.54 -7.22
C ILE A 580 -10.91 2.83 -5.79
N TYR A 581 -9.96 2.71 -4.88
CA TYR A 581 -10.15 2.98 -3.47
C TYR A 581 -9.08 3.95 -3.00
N THR A 582 -9.47 4.96 -2.25
CA THR A 582 -8.58 6.01 -1.78
C THR A 582 -8.67 6.13 -0.27
N VAL A 583 -7.52 6.31 0.36
CA VAL A 583 -7.37 6.51 1.79
C VAL A 583 -6.53 7.76 2.03
N ASP A 584 -6.79 8.45 3.12
CA ASP A 584 -5.92 9.54 3.55
C ASP A 584 -4.61 9.01 4.16
N ILE A 585 -3.75 9.92 4.61
CA ILE A 585 -2.47 9.57 5.24
C ILE A 585 -2.61 8.75 6.54
N TYR A 586 -3.79 8.72 7.14
CA TYR A 586 -4.11 7.98 8.37
C TYR A 586 -4.80 6.65 8.10
N GLY A 587 -5.01 6.29 6.82
CA GLY A 587 -5.68 5.06 6.43
C GLY A 587 -7.19 5.15 6.51
N LYS A 588 -7.78 6.35 6.64
CA LYS A 588 -9.23 6.54 6.60
C LYS A 588 -9.69 6.55 5.15
N THR A 589 -10.73 5.78 4.85
CA THR A 589 -11.38 5.79 3.53
C THR A 589 -11.86 7.17 3.17
N THR A 590 -11.48 7.63 1.97
CA THR A 590 -11.98 8.89 1.40
C THR A 590 -12.94 8.64 0.25
N LYS A 591 -12.64 7.70 -0.66
CA LYS A 591 -13.54 7.29 -1.74
C LYS A 591 -13.37 5.80 -2.08
N LEU A 592 -14.47 5.15 -2.45
CA LEU A 592 -14.50 3.86 -3.14
C LEU A 592 -15.39 4.00 -4.38
N HIS A 593 -14.90 3.53 -5.52
CA HIS A 593 -15.63 3.63 -6.79
C HIS A 593 -15.35 2.43 -7.68
N SER A 594 -16.38 1.67 -8.03
CA SER A 594 -16.28 0.56 -8.98
C SER A 594 -16.71 0.95 -10.38
N TYR A 595 -16.12 0.29 -11.36
CA TYR A 595 -16.44 0.42 -12.77
C TYR A 595 -16.31 -0.94 -13.45
N GLY A 596 -17.29 -1.26 -14.28
CA GLY A 596 -17.44 -2.58 -14.85
C GLY A 596 -18.44 -2.61 -15.99
N GLY A 597 -18.60 -3.78 -16.55
CA GLY A 597 -19.71 -4.21 -17.39
C GLY A 597 -20.17 -5.60 -16.97
N SER A 598 -20.91 -6.29 -17.82
CA SER A 598 -21.49 -7.59 -17.47
C SER A 598 -20.48 -8.75 -17.38
N SER A 599 -19.20 -8.52 -17.68
CA SER A 599 -18.12 -9.52 -17.73
C SER A 599 -16.93 -9.10 -16.88
N ALA A 600 -15.91 -9.95 -16.76
CA ALA A 600 -14.74 -9.66 -15.93
C ALA A 600 -13.92 -8.44 -16.43
N ASP A 601 -13.65 -7.53 -15.50
CA ASP A 601 -12.96 -6.26 -15.66
C ASP A 601 -11.87 -6.12 -14.59
N ASN A 602 -10.62 -6.17 -15.01
CA ASN A 602 -9.48 -6.25 -14.11
C ASN A 602 -8.65 -4.98 -14.20
N ALA A 603 -8.66 -4.14 -13.16
CA ALA A 603 -7.60 -3.16 -12.94
C ALA A 603 -6.31 -3.89 -12.56
N ARG A 604 -5.18 -3.44 -13.11
CA ARG A 604 -3.87 -4.08 -12.89
C ARG A 604 -2.87 -3.12 -12.27
N ALA A 605 -2.90 -1.85 -12.65
CA ALA A 605 -2.03 -0.83 -12.09
C ALA A 605 -2.69 0.55 -12.04
N VAL A 606 -2.17 1.41 -11.17
CA VAL A 606 -2.59 2.80 -10.99
C VAL A 606 -1.40 3.72 -10.76
N CYS A 607 -1.36 4.84 -11.47
CA CYS A 607 -0.43 5.93 -11.19
C CYS A 607 -1.13 7.28 -11.15
N SER A 608 -0.47 8.28 -10.56
CA SER A 608 -1.02 9.62 -10.37
C SER A 608 -0.06 10.73 -10.79
N ASP A 609 -0.62 11.80 -11.34
CA ASP A 609 0.07 13.09 -11.53
C ASP A 609 -0.20 14.09 -10.39
N GLY A 610 -0.87 13.63 -9.31
CA GLY A 610 -1.34 14.44 -8.18
C GLY A 610 -2.74 15.04 -8.37
N GLU A 611 -3.21 15.21 -9.60
CA GLU A 611 -4.56 15.70 -9.94
C GLU A 611 -5.46 14.61 -10.51
N ARG A 612 -4.88 13.56 -11.07
CA ARG A 612 -5.54 12.50 -11.82
C ARG A 612 -5.02 11.15 -11.39
N LEU A 613 -5.88 10.16 -11.54
CA LEU A 613 -5.50 8.75 -11.49
C LEU A 613 -5.58 8.17 -12.89
N TYR A 614 -4.59 7.38 -13.25
CA TYR A 614 -4.54 6.62 -14.48
C TYR A 614 -4.49 5.15 -14.14
N VAL A 615 -5.46 4.39 -14.61
CA VAL A 615 -5.63 2.98 -14.28
C VAL A 615 -5.53 2.18 -15.55
N CYS A 616 -4.61 1.22 -15.61
CA CYS A 616 -4.53 0.28 -16.72
C CYS A 616 -4.95 -1.13 -16.30
N GLY A 617 -5.31 -1.94 -17.29
CA GLY A 617 -5.76 -3.30 -17.05
C GLY A 617 -6.36 -3.96 -18.27
N SER A 618 -7.35 -4.80 -18.05
CA SER A 618 -8.01 -5.56 -19.11
C SER A 618 -9.49 -5.83 -18.86
N THR A 619 -10.31 -5.75 -19.92
CA THR A 619 -11.77 -5.95 -19.87
C THR A 619 -12.24 -7.02 -20.84
N ASN A 620 -13.23 -7.83 -20.43
CA ASN A 620 -14.04 -8.68 -21.30
C ASN A 620 -15.40 -8.05 -21.64
N SER A 621 -15.75 -6.95 -21.00
CA SER A 621 -17.02 -6.25 -21.14
C SER A 621 -17.11 -5.47 -22.45
N THR A 622 -18.33 -5.38 -22.99
CA THR A 622 -18.67 -4.57 -24.19
C THR A 622 -19.75 -3.53 -23.89
N ASP A 623 -20.12 -3.42 -22.62
CA ASP A 623 -21.19 -2.63 -22.03
C ASP A 623 -20.67 -1.90 -20.78
N GLY A 624 -21.59 -1.23 -20.07
CA GLY A 624 -21.24 -0.46 -18.87
C GLY A 624 -20.18 0.61 -19.15
N ALA A 625 -19.14 0.64 -18.31
CA ALA A 625 -17.98 1.50 -18.45
C ALA A 625 -17.17 1.27 -19.76
N PHE A 626 -17.36 0.12 -20.39
CA PHE A 626 -16.61 -0.36 -21.55
C PHE A 626 -17.48 -0.40 -22.81
N ALA A 627 -18.62 0.29 -22.80
CA ALA A 627 -19.52 0.38 -23.93
C ALA A 627 -18.82 0.93 -25.19
N GLY A 628 -18.99 0.24 -26.31
CA GLY A 628 -18.37 0.61 -27.59
C GLY A 628 -16.94 0.11 -27.78
N LEU A 629 -16.37 -0.60 -26.81
CA LEU A 629 -15.13 -1.33 -27.01
C LEU A 629 -15.38 -2.60 -27.83
N THR A 630 -14.42 -2.96 -28.68
CA THR A 630 -14.42 -4.24 -29.41
C THR A 630 -13.32 -5.13 -28.81
N PRO A 631 -13.66 -6.09 -27.94
CA PRO A 631 -12.75 -7.14 -27.50
C PRO A 631 -12.21 -7.92 -28.70
N ALA A 632 -11.10 -8.63 -28.51
CA ALA A 632 -10.58 -9.48 -29.56
C ALA A 632 -11.66 -10.52 -29.99
N PRO A 633 -11.69 -10.96 -31.26
CA PRO A 633 -12.83 -11.66 -31.88
C PRO A 633 -13.23 -13.03 -31.27
N ASN A 634 -12.58 -13.48 -30.20
CA ASN A 634 -12.85 -14.75 -29.53
C ASN A 634 -13.18 -14.48 -28.06
N SER A 635 -14.19 -15.17 -27.52
CA SER A 635 -14.83 -14.97 -26.20
C SER A 635 -13.94 -15.07 -24.96
N ASP A 636 -12.67 -15.42 -25.12
CA ASP A 636 -11.73 -15.68 -24.01
C ASP A 636 -10.62 -14.61 -23.91
N ASN A 637 -10.72 -13.52 -24.67
CA ASN A 637 -9.63 -12.56 -24.82
C ASN A 637 -10.02 -11.15 -24.34
N ALA A 638 -9.34 -10.69 -23.30
CA ALA A 638 -9.47 -9.34 -22.77
C ALA A 638 -8.83 -8.26 -23.68
N ALA A 639 -9.44 -7.08 -23.72
CA ALA A 639 -8.86 -5.90 -24.34
C ALA A 639 -8.03 -5.11 -23.32
N GLY A 640 -6.85 -4.65 -23.70
CA GLY A 640 -6.04 -3.77 -22.86
C GLY A 640 -6.71 -2.41 -22.77
N VAL A 641 -6.86 -1.88 -21.56
CA VAL A 641 -7.53 -0.59 -21.34
C VAL A 641 -6.69 0.30 -20.45
N ILE A 642 -6.74 1.60 -20.73
CA ILE A 642 -6.32 2.64 -19.81
C ILE A 642 -7.47 3.63 -19.60
N ARG A 643 -7.69 4.02 -18.35
CA ARG A 643 -8.72 4.97 -17.93
C ARG A 643 -8.13 6.06 -17.06
N CYS A 644 -8.65 7.28 -17.21
CA CYS A 644 -8.27 8.43 -16.42
C CYS A 644 -9.46 8.92 -15.57
N TYR A 645 -9.16 9.29 -14.33
CA TYR A 645 -10.07 9.91 -13.37
C TYR A 645 -9.48 11.24 -12.91
N ALA A 646 -10.32 12.25 -12.67
CA ALA A 646 -9.88 13.43 -11.94
C ALA A 646 -10.12 13.25 -10.43
N LEU A 647 -9.13 13.64 -9.63
CA LEU A 647 -9.23 13.77 -8.18
C LEU A 647 -9.78 15.18 -7.90
N SER A 648 -11.11 15.30 -7.90
CA SER A 648 -11.82 16.52 -7.46
C SER A 648 -12.05 16.55 -5.96
#